data_AF-A0A4Z1BMM4-F1
#
_entry.id   AF-A0A4Z1BMM4-F1
#
_cell.length_a   1.000
_cell.length_b   1.000
_cell.length_c   1.000
_cell.angle_alpha   90.00
_cell.angle_beta   90.00
_cell.angle_gamma   90.00
#
_symmetry.space_group_name_H-M   'P 1'
#
loop_
_entity.id
_entity.type
_entity.pdbx_description
1 polymer ?
#
loop_
_entity_poly.entity_id
_entity_poly.type
_entity_poly.pdbx_seq_one_letter_code
_entity_poly.pdbx_strand_id
1 'polypeptide(L)'
;MANTEQLDILYKLKKEVEKSNNTALVHTINQVIKKVYLNQYTASFVGHFSAGKSTLINLLLEQNILPSSPVPTTSNTAIVSVSDKEEIIANLEHQQYTKLKTYDEVKQMNRLNVDVESVEIKFPSSKFHNGFTLQDTPGVDSNIATHQTTTEQFMYTSNILFYTVDYNHVQSALNFQFMKRMNDVGIPVIFIINQIDKHNEDEISFATFKERVNKSIADWDIKLTKIFYVSKFDHPENEINQLSDYLVDKDNHREPIEEYVERTVKFITDAQLGYIQNEIQDILEELNINEDEFEQAYSKFQQNQAVSEEARLLNNPEQLLSFLKQKRKDILENAYIMTHDMREDIRHYLESMSSDFKVGGLLNKKKKKLEEQEQRLALVTEKLQDKVNQQIRQPLREDMSFLTRFINNSDVNQEILNQHYEMNSELISNLYQPQTSISNTYVLTFSDEVKKAINTYVEKESNPLFDKTINNTQATGLNNTEDEDMQVYERFLELKNLKESLTTENYRHYYIHMEDSLDKLIGRTEANYQLKNMAQGETNEGQLDENEATQQFTASEIDIKQALELVEPVPLFDRTKKDIQDTLTRLDNKIVKIGVFGTFSAGKSSLINALLGGQYLVSSPNPTTAATTELSYGEDSKITLKTQEQLLDELNQLIEYHNITFNSLEEFINSDITSLKQQLEKNQLAFVNAVEKHYALYQEMITEAITHEISQEDIKKWSAEDEYATFVKTVHINLPLNWLKGKIIVDSLGLHSNNQRHTNETEQILTSSDLILYVSYFNHSFTDNDKAFIEHMKDMNQLNENQAFKMVINAIDLAENEEDIKAVKDYVADALNQVNLNSEIFGVSSRRALKDHDDGIAQLRESIQHFVEVESNTILEQQMIKQFEQMSQSFDQMIEEFQTNQSLISERQEKLKSYQHEQRLSNQLLMTSEQHTSNEVEDQIYHLNGRLKLQLLDDVKSVFNSQMTQNKDFNEEKKLSSKTFLDQIHQRLYLEQSLLVERIKKYYNRQLNEQIAPVIQKLNQLHVLIYPEFNIKPHFTDTAFLRIDINDMVAALPKQLTKRKILNPNSQREIQEMISSNTLELLQNQLSELRQALISYVSTLTKEAETTFNHLENDIQQQIDDLVSFTMDETLIEQLKSVNSKLKVLLK
;
A
#
# COMPACT_ATOMS: atom_id res chain seq x y z
N MET A 1 -20.61 46.29 -13.99
CA MET A 1 -19.27 45.72 -14.21
C MET A 1 -19.06 45.51 -15.71
N ALA A 2 -17.84 45.25 -16.16
CA ALA A 2 -17.66 44.51 -17.41
C ALA A 2 -18.11 43.05 -17.19
N ASN A 3 -18.41 42.31 -18.26
CA ASN A 3 -18.60 40.85 -18.23
C ASN A 3 -19.71 40.37 -17.25
N THR A 4 -20.72 41.21 -16.99
CA THR A 4 -21.73 40.98 -15.92
C THR A 4 -22.57 39.72 -16.18
N GLU A 5 -22.87 39.40 -17.44
CA GLU A 5 -23.61 38.20 -17.84
C GLU A 5 -22.79 36.91 -17.60
N GLN A 6 -21.49 36.97 -17.92
CA GLN A 6 -20.55 35.89 -17.70
C GLN A 6 -20.31 35.64 -16.21
N LEU A 7 -20.23 36.71 -15.41
CA LEU A 7 -20.13 36.64 -13.96
C LEU A 7 -21.41 36.04 -13.32
N ASP A 8 -22.61 36.38 -13.82
CA ASP A 8 -23.87 35.79 -13.35
C ASP A 8 -23.91 34.27 -13.60
N ILE A 9 -23.52 33.83 -14.80
CA ILE A 9 -23.45 32.40 -15.16
C ILE A 9 -22.46 31.65 -14.25
N LEU A 10 -21.26 32.20 -14.07
CA LEU A 10 -20.22 31.58 -13.23
C LEU A 10 -20.60 31.58 -11.74
N TYR A 11 -21.24 32.64 -11.23
CA TYR A 11 -21.67 32.71 -9.84
C TYR A 11 -22.85 31.77 -9.55
N LYS A 12 -23.78 31.60 -10.50
CA LYS A 12 -24.83 30.56 -10.42
C LYS A 12 -24.24 29.16 -10.44
N LEU A 13 -23.28 28.89 -11.32
CA LEU A 13 -22.57 27.61 -11.36
C LEU A 13 -21.81 27.35 -10.05
N LYS A 14 -21.10 28.35 -9.51
CA LYS A 14 -20.47 28.27 -8.18
C LYS A 14 -21.47 27.86 -7.09
N LYS A 15 -22.61 28.56 -7.00
CA LYS A 15 -23.65 28.29 -5.99
C LYS A 15 -24.29 26.90 -6.12
N GLU A 16 -24.16 26.28 -7.29
CA GLU A 16 -24.55 24.89 -7.50
C GLU A 16 -23.46 23.92 -7.05
N VAL A 17 -22.21 24.13 -7.47
CA VAL A 17 -21.06 23.29 -7.08
C VAL A 17 -20.80 23.34 -5.57
N GLU A 18 -21.04 24.47 -4.90
CA GLU A 18 -20.97 24.64 -3.43
C GLU A 18 -21.95 23.75 -2.65
N LYS A 19 -22.94 23.10 -3.29
CA LYS A 19 -23.80 22.08 -2.67
C LYS A 19 -23.11 20.70 -2.58
N SER A 20 -21.85 20.60 -3.01
CA SER A 20 -21.00 19.41 -2.89
C SER A 20 -19.71 19.75 -2.15
N ASN A 21 -18.99 18.72 -1.73
CA ASN A 21 -17.67 18.85 -1.12
C ASN A 21 -16.55 19.09 -2.16
N ASN A 22 -16.86 19.42 -3.41
CA ASN A 22 -15.87 19.70 -4.46
C ASN A 22 -15.18 21.06 -4.27
N THR A 23 -14.47 21.22 -3.17
CA THR A 23 -13.70 22.42 -2.81
C THR A 23 -12.70 22.80 -3.91
N ALA A 24 -12.07 21.81 -4.55
CA ALA A 24 -11.20 21.96 -5.71
C ALA A 24 -11.88 22.68 -6.89
N LEU A 25 -13.11 22.28 -7.25
CA LEU A 25 -13.84 22.89 -8.35
C LEU A 25 -14.51 24.22 -7.96
N VAL A 26 -14.97 24.39 -6.71
CA VAL A 26 -15.38 25.70 -6.19
C VAL A 26 -14.21 26.69 -6.23
N HIS A 27 -13.01 26.27 -5.83
CA HIS A 27 -11.78 27.05 -5.93
C HIS A 27 -11.49 27.40 -7.41
N THR A 28 -11.58 26.43 -8.32
CA THR A 28 -11.43 26.67 -9.77
C THR A 28 -12.41 27.72 -10.27
N ILE A 29 -13.70 27.62 -9.94
CA ILE A 29 -14.72 28.62 -10.33
C ILE A 29 -14.41 29.98 -9.70
N ASN A 30 -13.93 30.05 -8.46
CA ASN A 30 -13.49 31.31 -7.84
C ASN A 30 -12.35 31.98 -8.62
N GLN A 31 -11.35 31.21 -9.07
CA GLN A 31 -10.26 31.77 -9.89
C GLN A 31 -10.76 32.23 -11.27
N VAL A 32 -11.72 31.51 -11.87
CA VAL A 32 -12.35 31.91 -13.14
C VAL A 32 -13.18 33.20 -12.95
N ILE A 33 -13.98 33.31 -11.88
CA ILE A 33 -14.73 34.53 -11.52
C ILE A 33 -13.76 35.70 -11.33
N LYS A 34 -12.66 35.50 -10.58
CA LYS A 34 -11.61 36.50 -10.34
C LYS A 34 -10.98 36.96 -11.66
N LYS A 35 -10.59 36.02 -12.54
CA LYS A 35 -10.04 36.30 -13.87
C LYS A 35 -11.00 37.13 -14.73
N VAL A 36 -12.28 36.75 -14.79
CA VAL A 36 -13.32 37.46 -15.58
C VAL A 36 -13.61 38.85 -15.00
N TYR A 37 -13.61 39.00 -13.68
CA TYR A 37 -13.81 40.28 -12.99
C TYR A 37 -12.63 41.23 -13.19
N LEU A 38 -11.39 40.72 -13.15
CA LEU A 38 -10.15 41.48 -13.35
C LEU A 38 -9.76 41.64 -14.84
N ASN A 39 -10.52 41.03 -15.75
CA ASN A 39 -10.27 40.99 -17.20
C ASN A 39 -8.86 40.47 -17.55
N GLN A 40 -8.45 39.38 -16.90
CA GLN A 40 -7.11 38.81 -17.01
C GLN A 40 -6.94 37.89 -18.22
N TYR A 41 -5.83 38.07 -18.96
CA TYR A 41 -5.35 37.14 -19.99
C TYR A 41 -4.14 36.38 -19.43
N THR A 42 -4.24 35.05 -19.36
CA THR A 42 -3.33 34.22 -18.57
C THR A 42 -2.51 33.29 -19.46
N ALA A 43 -1.19 33.36 -19.33
CA ALA A 43 -0.21 32.49 -19.97
C ALA A 43 0.55 31.70 -18.91
N SER A 44 0.37 30.37 -18.92
CA SER A 44 0.86 29.49 -17.85
C SER A 44 2.03 28.63 -18.30
N PHE A 45 3.12 28.64 -17.52
CA PHE A 45 4.31 27.83 -17.74
C PHE A 45 4.21 26.57 -16.87
N VAL A 46 4.21 25.42 -17.53
CA VAL A 46 3.97 24.10 -16.94
C VAL A 46 5.03 23.13 -17.45
N GLY A 47 5.40 22.09 -16.71
CA GLY A 47 6.40 21.10 -17.15
C GLY A 47 7.30 20.65 -16.01
N HIS A 48 8.32 19.84 -16.33
CA HIS A 48 9.06 19.05 -15.34
C HIS A 48 9.62 19.86 -14.14
N PHE A 49 9.81 19.20 -13.00
CA PHE A 49 10.56 19.81 -11.90
C PHE A 49 11.97 20.21 -12.36
N SER A 50 12.48 21.35 -11.88
CA SER A 50 13.73 21.97 -12.34
C SER A 50 13.85 22.28 -13.85
N ALA A 51 12.76 22.23 -14.65
CA ALA A 51 12.79 22.62 -16.08
C ALA A 51 13.08 24.12 -16.35
N GLY A 52 13.30 24.93 -15.30
CA GLY A 52 13.72 26.34 -15.41
C GLY A 52 12.60 27.35 -15.70
N LYS A 53 11.36 27.03 -15.33
CA LYS A 53 10.14 27.81 -15.61
C LYS A 53 10.17 29.23 -15.03
N SER A 54 10.40 29.36 -13.72
CA SER A 54 10.50 30.65 -13.01
C SER A 54 11.60 31.55 -13.58
N THR A 55 12.76 30.94 -13.89
CA THR A 55 13.90 31.60 -14.55
C THR A 55 13.51 32.14 -15.93
N LEU A 56 12.76 31.36 -16.71
CA LEU A 56 12.29 31.76 -18.04
C LEU A 56 11.28 32.92 -17.96
N ILE A 57 10.36 32.89 -16.98
CA ILE A 57 9.41 33.99 -16.74
C ILE A 57 10.14 35.29 -16.40
N ASN A 58 11.13 35.25 -15.50
CA ASN A 58 11.94 36.43 -15.15
C ASN A 58 12.67 37.03 -16.37
N LEU A 59 13.22 36.18 -17.26
CA LEU A 59 13.85 36.62 -18.51
C LEU A 59 12.85 37.30 -19.46
N LEU A 60 11.64 36.74 -19.60
CA LEU A 60 10.60 37.27 -20.49
C LEU A 60 9.98 38.59 -19.99
N LEU A 61 9.90 38.75 -18.66
CA LEU A 61 9.50 40.00 -18.00
C LEU A 61 10.60 41.06 -17.93
N GLU A 62 11.85 40.70 -18.23
CA GLU A 62 13.05 41.54 -18.06
C GLU A 62 13.26 42.02 -16.60
N GLN A 63 12.73 41.26 -15.62
CA GLN A 63 12.72 41.60 -14.20
C GLN A 63 12.83 40.33 -13.34
N ASN A 64 13.60 40.38 -12.25
CA ASN A 64 13.70 39.28 -11.28
C ASN A 64 12.56 39.38 -10.26
N ILE A 65 11.40 38.81 -10.59
CA ILE A 65 10.18 38.86 -9.78
C ILE A 65 9.97 37.55 -9.00
N LEU A 66 10.25 36.41 -9.63
CA LEU A 66 10.15 35.08 -9.03
C LEU A 66 11.48 34.61 -8.44
N PRO A 67 11.50 33.83 -7.35
CA PRO A 67 12.72 33.21 -6.85
C PRO A 67 13.23 32.11 -7.81
N SER A 68 14.50 31.77 -7.70
CA SER A 68 15.10 30.56 -8.28
C SER A 68 15.86 29.84 -7.17
N SER A 69 15.39 28.66 -6.73
CA SER A 69 16.00 27.84 -5.68
C SER A 69 16.01 26.36 -6.12
N PRO A 70 17.01 25.55 -5.74
CA PRO A 70 17.09 24.13 -6.14
C PRO A 70 16.24 23.19 -5.26
N VAL A 71 15.86 23.62 -4.06
CA VAL A 71 14.87 22.97 -3.20
C VAL A 71 13.52 22.99 -3.94
N PRO A 72 12.62 22.02 -3.74
CA PRO A 72 11.22 22.22 -4.07
C PRO A 72 10.73 23.54 -3.46
N THR A 73 10.55 24.56 -4.31
CA THR A 73 9.72 25.71 -3.94
C THR A 73 8.34 25.14 -3.73
N THR A 74 8.04 24.84 -2.47
CA THR A 74 6.77 24.36 -1.91
C THR A 74 5.63 24.76 -2.83
N SER A 75 4.94 23.74 -3.39
CA SER A 75 3.63 23.59 -4.05
C SER A 75 2.83 24.80 -4.61
N ASN A 76 3.35 26.01 -4.53
CA ASN A 76 2.61 27.25 -4.45
C ASN A 76 2.73 27.93 -5.81
N THR A 77 1.63 27.98 -6.55
CA THR A 77 1.61 28.60 -7.86
C THR A 77 1.87 30.11 -7.74
N ALA A 78 2.81 30.63 -8.53
CA ALA A 78 3.10 32.06 -8.57
C ALA A 78 2.37 32.72 -9.74
N ILE A 79 1.58 33.75 -9.45
CA ILE A 79 0.72 34.46 -10.41
C ILE A 79 1.23 35.90 -10.53
N VAL A 80 1.86 36.23 -11.64
CA VAL A 80 2.53 37.52 -11.88
C VAL A 80 1.68 38.35 -12.84
N SER A 81 0.97 39.35 -12.30
CA SER A 81 -0.04 40.15 -13.03
C SER A 81 0.39 41.59 -13.26
N VAL A 82 0.21 42.09 -14.48
CA VAL A 82 0.49 43.48 -14.84
C VAL A 82 -0.62 44.40 -14.32
N SER A 83 -0.22 45.39 -13.50
CA SER A 83 -1.14 46.34 -12.86
C SER A 83 -0.46 47.68 -12.55
N ASP A 84 -1.25 48.77 -12.50
CA ASP A 84 -0.81 50.11 -12.08
C ASP A 84 -0.43 50.21 -10.59
N LYS A 85 -0.60 49.12 -9.81
CA LYS A 85 -0.33 49.06 -8.36
C LYS A 85 0.56 47.87 -8.03
N GLU A 86 1.64 48.14 -7.31
CA GLU A 86 2.49 47.11 -6.71
C GLU A 86 1.83 46.54 -5.45
N GLU A 87 1.65 45.22 -5.41
CA GLU A 87 1.02 44.51 -4.30
C GLU A 87 1.43 43.03 -4.34
N ILE A 88 1.90 42.47 -3.22
CA ILE A 88 2.12 41.02 -3.07
C ILE A 88 1.01 40.47 -2.18
N ILE A 89 0.33 39.42 -2.63
CA ILE A 89 -0.77 38.79 -1.90
C ILE A 89 -0.48 37.30 -1.79
N ALA A 90 -0.37 36.80 -0.56
CA ALA A 90 -0.43 35.37 -0.30
C ALA A 90 -1.91 34.95 -0.18
N ASN A 91 -2.33 34.04 -1.04
CA ASN A 91 -3.60 33.31 -0.88
C ASN A 91 -3.34 32.18 0.10
N LEU A 92 -4.17 32.09 1.13
CA LEU A 92 -4.10 31.09 2.18
C LEU A 92 -5.33 30.19 2.05
N GLU A 93 -5.26 29.00 2.65
CA GLU A 93 -6.43 28.14 2.77
C GLU A 93 -7.65 28.84 3.39
N HIS A 94 -8.81 28.17 3.34
CA HIS A 94 -10.06 28.68 3.91
C HIS A 94 -10.51 30.02 3.29
N GLN A 95 -10.15 30.28 2.03
CA GLN A 95 -10.46 31.50 1.29
C GLN A 95 -9.94 32.78 1.99
N GLN A 96 -8.79 32.68 2.66
CA GLN A 96 -8.14 33.82 3.30
C GLN A 96 -7.05 34.40 2.40
N TYR A 97 -6.66 35.63 2.68
CA TYR A 97 -5.44 36.21 2.11
C TYR A 97 -4.79 37.19 3.04
N THR A 98 -3.48 37.39 2.86
CA THR A 98 -2.79 38.48 3.51
C THR A 98 -1.90 39.22 2.51
N LYS A 99 -1.67 40.51 2.79
CA LYS A 99 -0.85 41.39 1.96
C LYS A 99 0.56 41.42 2.53
N LEU A 100 1.50 40.98 1.72
CA LEU A 100 2.91 40.89 2.09
C LEU A 100 3.68 42.08 1.51
N LYS A 101 4.78 42.43 2.16
CA LYS A 101 5.70 43.48 1.72
C LYS A 101 6.83 42.92 0.86
N THR A 102 7.22 41.66 1.09
CA THR A 102 8.31 41.00 0.36
C THR A 102 7.98 39.53 0.10
N TYR A 103 8.67 38.93 -0.87
CA TYR A 103 8.53 37.49 -1.13
C TYR A 103 9.12 36.63 -0.01
N ASP A 104 10.12 37.11 0.74
CA ASP A 104 10.71 36.34 1.85
C ASP A 104 9.73 36.14 3.02
N GLU A 105 8.70 36.99 3.15
CA GLU A 105 7.59 36.75 4.08
C GLU A 105 6.79 35.48 3.69
N VAL A 106 6.65 35.16 2.39
CA VAL A 106 6.05 33.88 1.93
C VAL A 106 6.86 32.68 2.41
N LYS A 107 8.20 32.73 2.23
CA LYS A 107 9.09 31.65 2.67
C LYS A 107 9.01 31.43 4.18
N GLN A 108 8.82 32.49 4.96
CA GLN A 108 8.62 32.41 6.41
C GLN A 108 7.25 31.79 6.76
N MET A 109 6.19 32.11 6.01
CA MET A 109 4.87 31.51 6.21
C MET A 109 4.87 30.00 5.95
N ASN A 110 5.46 29.57 4.83
CA ASN A 110 5.57 28.13 4.51
C ASN A 110 6.37 27.37 5.58
N ARG A 111 7.47 27.95 6.09
CA ARG A 111 8.28 27.39 7.19
C ARG A 111 7.56 27.33 8.55
N LEU A 112 6.42 28.01 8.69
CA LEU A 112 5.59 28.01 9.89
C LEU A 112 4.35 27.11 9.72
N ASN A 113 4.35 26.22 8.72
CA ASN A 113 3.21 25.39 8.33
C ASN A 113 1.92 26.22 8.12
N VAL A 114 2.07 27.40 7.51
CA VAL A 114 0.93 28.14 6.96
C VAL A 114 0.85 27.81 5.49
N ASP A 115 -0.15 27.01 5.11
CA ASP A 115 -0.35 26.59 3.73
C ASP A 115 -0.77 27.77 2.84
N VAL A 116 0.16 28.19 1.97
CA VAL A 116 -0.02 29.27 1.00
C VAL A 116 -0.35 28.66 -0.36
N GLU A 117 -1.64 28.60 -0.71
CA GLU A 117 -2.14 28.03 -1.98
C GLU A 117 -1.47 28.64 -3.22
N SER A 118 -1.29 29.97 -3.22
CA SER A 118 -0.67 30.70 -4.35
C SER A 118 -0.22 32.11 -3.96
N VAL A 119 0.81 32.61 -4.64
CA VAL A 119 1.34 33.98 -4.46
C VAL A 119 0.98 34.83 -5.67
N GLU A 120 0.17 35.86 -5.47
CA GLU A 120 -0.14 36.85 -6.52
C GLU A 120 0.79 38.07 -6.37
N ILE A 121 1.57 38.36 -7.40
CA ILE A 121 2.48 39.50 -7.47
C ILE A 121 1.96 40.45 -8.55
N LYS A 122 1.51 41.64 -8.13
CA LYS A 122 1.13 42.72 -9.04
C LYS A 122 2.30 43.68 -9.22
N PHE A 123 2.62 44.00 -10.46
CA PHE A 123 3.74 44.86 -10.82
C PHE A 123 3.43 45.72 -12.06
N PRO A 124 4.02 46.92 -12.19
CA PRO A 124 3.91 47.73 -13.38
C PRO A 124 4.79 47.19 -14.51
N SER A 125 4.25 47.13 -15.72
CA SER A 125 5.01 46.81 -16.93
C SER A 125 4.74 47.85 -18.01
N SER A 126 5.78 48.20 -18.77
CA SER A 126 5.67 48.98 -20.01
C SER A 126 5.61 48.11 -21.28
N LYS A 127 5.79 46.79 -21.13
CA LYS A 127 5.89 45.81 -22.22
C LYS A 127 4.58 45.10 -22.53
N PHE A 128 3.74 44.92 -21.51
CA PHE A 128 2.47 44.21 -21.56
C PHE A 128 1.34 45.10 -21.02
N HIS A 129 0.11 44.89 -21.46
CA HIS A 129 -1.06 45.65 -21.05
C HIS A 129 -1.63 45.16 -19.72
N ASN A 130 -2.31 46.05 -18.98
CA ASN A 130 -2.98 45.70 -17.72
C ASN A 130 -3.87 44.45 -17.86
N GLY A 131 -3.82 43.59 -16.83
CA GLY A 131 -4.49 42.28 -16.83
C GLY A 131 -3.73 41.17 -17.57
N PHE A 132 -2.59 41.43 -18.23
CA PHE A 132 -1.72 40.36 -18.67
C PHE A 132 -1.13 39.64 -17.46
N THR A 133 -1.22 38.31 -17.43
CA THR A 133 -0.84 37.48 -16.29
C THR A 133 0.05 36.33 -16.76
N LEU A 134 1.26 36.26 -16.22
CA LEU A 134 2.11 35.06 -16.32
C LEU A 134 1.91 34.21 -15.08
N GLN A 135 1.95 32.90 -15.25
CA GLN A 135 1.72 31.96 -14.17
C GLN A 135 2.75 30.85 -14.19
N ASP A 136 3.40 30.61 -13.05
CA ASP A 136 4.40 29.57 -12.84
C ASP A 136 3.79 28.46 -11.97
N THR A 137 3.68 27.25 -12.51
CA THR A 137 3.09 26.11 -11.78
C THR A 137 4.16 25.18 -11.21
N PRO A 138 3.79 24.34 -10.22
CA PRO A 138 4.57 23.15 -9.85
C PRO A 138 4.89 22.20 -11.03
N GLY A 139 5.73 21.21 -10.75
CA GLY A 139 6.10 20.16 -11.71
C GLY A 139 4.95 19.20 -12.05
N VAL A 140 5.04 18.50 -13.18
CA VAL A 140 4.01 17.55 -13.67
C VAL A 140 4.42 16.08 -13.57
N ASP A 141 5.54 15.79 -12.91
CA ASP A 141 6.21 14.47 -12.89
C ASP A 141 6.23 13.86 -11.48
N SER A 142 5.48 14.48 -10.58
CA SER A 142 5.06 13.91 -9.32
C SER A 142 4.07 12.77 -9.55
N ASN A 143 4.37 11.57 -9.05
CA ASN A 143 3.39 10.48 -8.96
C ASN A 143 2.34 10.73 -7.84
N ILE A 144 2.51 11.79 -7.04
CA ILE A 144 1.46 12.33 -6.17
C ILE A 144 0.34 12.95 -7.02
N ALA A 145 -0.86 12.38 -6.88
CA ALA A 145 -2.06 12.88 -7.53
C ALA A 145 -2.42 14.33 -7.16
N THR A 146 -2.07 14.81 -5.96
CA THR A 146 -2.43 16.18 -5.52
C THR A 146 -1.67 17.29 -6.25
N HIS A 147 -0.38 17.11 -6.57
CA HIS A 147 0.41 18.06 -7.37
C HIS A 147 -0.06 18.12 -8.82
N GLN A 148 -0.46 16.95 -9.36
CA GLN A 148 -1.17 16.88 -10.63
C GLN A 148 -2.50 17.65 -10.54
N THR A 149 -3.31 17.44 -9.49
CA THR A 149 -4.57 18.17 -9.27
C THR A 149 -4.38 19.69 -9.15
N THR A 150 -3.40 20.18 -8.38
CA THR A 150 -3.11 21.63 -8.28
C THR A 150 -2.71 22.22 -9.64
N THR A 151 -1.81 21.54 -10.36
CA THR A 151 -1.42 21.98 -11.70
C THR A 151 -2.62 21.95 -12.66
N GLU A 152 -3.48 20.93 -12.57
CA GLU A 152 -4.71 20.81 -13.37
C GLU A 152 -5.70 21.95 -13.09
N GLN A 153 -6.00 22.26 -11.83
CA GLN A 153 -6.89 23.38 -11.43
C GLN A 153 -6.47 24.71 -12.09
N PHE A 154 -5.17 24.95 -12.16
CA PHE A 154 -4.59 26.17 -12.71
C PHE A 154 -4.54 26.20 -14.25
N MET A 155 -4.54 25.05 -14.93
CA MET A 155 -4.69 25.02 -16.39
C MET A 155 -6.02 25.63 -16.84
N TYR A 156 -7.11 25.44 -16.08
CA TYR A 156 -8.44 25.91 -16.47
C TYR A 156 -8.59 27.44 -16.45
N THR A 157 -7.67 28.16 -15.80
CA THR A 157 -7.59 29.63 -15.89
C THR A 157 -6.72 30.12 -17.05
N SER A 158 -6.04 29.22 -17.77
CA SER A 158 -5.05 29.54 -18.81
C SER A 158 -5.72 29.80 -20.16
N ASN A 159 -5.42 30.93 -20.82
CA ASN A 159 -5.76 31.12 -22.23
C ASN A 159 -4.79 30.39 -23.15
N ILE A 160 -3.54 30.23 -22.71
CA ILE A 160 -2.46 29.60 -23.47
C ILE A 160 -1.45 28.93 -22.53
N LEU A 161 -0.90 27.79 -22.97
CA LEU A 161 -0.02 26.96 -22.16
C LEU A 161 1.40 26.90 -22.77
N PHE A 162 2.41 27.16 -21.94
CA PHE A 162 3.84 27.07 -22.28
C PHE A 162 4.45 25.84 -21.59
N TYR A 163 4.35 24.70 -22.27
CA TYR A 163 4.83 23.42 -21.75
C TYR A 163 6.36 23.33 -21.91
N THR A 164 7.08 23.38 -20.79
CA THR A 164 8.53 23.62 -20.71
C THR A 164 9.28 22.38 -20.21
N VAL A 165 10.25 21.92 -21.00
CA VAL A 165 11.04 20.71 -20.71
C VAL A 165 12.54 21.02 -20.75
N ASP A 166 13.32 20.28 -19.98
CA ASP A 166 14.79 20.25 -20.09
C ASP A 166 15.22 19.59 -21.40
N TYR A 167 16.24 20.15 -22.05
CA TYR A 167 16.86 19.63 -23.28
C TYR A 167 17.14 18.10 -23.26
N ASN A 168 17.53 17.53 -22.12
CA ASN A 168 17.84 16.10 -22.00
C ASN A 168 16.59 15.21 -21.82
N HIS A 169 15.44 15.76 -21.44
CA HIS A 169 14.23 15.01 -21.07
C HIS A 169 13.04 15.19 -22.05
N VAL A 170 13.29 15.82 -23.20
CA VAL A 170 12.27 16.18 -24.22
C VAL A 170 11.43 14.99 -24.70
N GLN A 171 11.99 13.77 -24.75
CA GLN A 171 11.34 12.60 -25.33
C GLN A 171 10.56 11.70 -24.34
N SER A 172 10.30 12.16 -23.11
CA SER A 172 9.46 11.42 -22.16
C SER A 172 8.02 11.21 -22.67
N ALA A 173 7.50 9.99 -22.58
CA ALA A 173 6.12 9.68 -22.96
C ALA A 173 5.08 10.45 -22.12
N LEU A 174 5.40 10.75 -20.85
CA LEU A 174 4.55 11.52 -19.95
C LEU A 174 4.30 12.95 -20.48
N ASN A 175 5.33 13.59 -21.04
CA ASN A 175 5.21 14.91 -21.67
C ASN A 175 4.18 14.91 -22.80
N PHE A 176 4.24 13.88 -23.65
CA PHE A 176 3.38 13.76 -24.81
C PHE A 176 1.92 13.45 -24.41
N GLN A 177 1.72 12.57 -23.41
CA GLN A 177 0.39 12.30 -22.86
C GLN A 177 -0.26 13.54 -22.23
N PHE A 178 0.51 14.33 -21.47
CA PHE A 178 0.01 15.57 -20.87
C PHE A 178 -0.40 16.60 -21.93
N MET A 179 0.48 16.90 -22.89
CA MET A 179 0.19 17.85 -23.97
C MET A 179 -1.03 17.43 -24.81
N LYS A 180 -1.22 16.12 -25.03
CA LYS A 180 -2.41 15.59 -25.71
C LYS A 180 -3.69 15.88 -24.93
N ARG A 181 -3.70 15.62 -23.62
CA ARG A 181 -4.85 15.90 -22.74
C ARG A 181 -5.21 17.40 -22.72
N MET A 182 -4.23 18.30 -22.88
CA MET A 182 -4.49 19.74 -23.03
C MET A 182 -5.17 20.08 -24.36
N ASN A 183 -4.80 19.41 -25.45
CA ASN A 183 -5.48 19.55 -26.73
C ASN A 183 -6.94 19.04 -26.67
N ASP A 184 -7.21 17.98 -25.91
CA ASP A 184 -8.57 17.43 -25.75
C ASP A 184 -9.50 18.40 -24.99
N VAL A 185 -8.99 19.15 -24.01
CA VAL A 185 -9.69 20.25 -23.32
C VAL A 185 -9.73 21.54 -24.17
N GLY A 186 -9.08 21.53 -25.34
CA GLY A 186 -9.06 22.65 -26.28
C GLY A 186 -8.17 23.82 -25.86
N ILE A 187 -7.17 23.60 -24.98
CA ILE A 187 -6.21 24.62 -24.57
C ILE A 187 -5.06 24.68 -25.61
N PRO A 188 -4.72 25.86 -26.16
CA PRO A 188 -3.58 25.99 -27.07
C PRO A 188 -2.25 25.74 -26.36
N VAL A 189 -1.49 24.76 -26.84
CA VAL A 189 -0.17 24.39 -26.29
C VAL A 189 0.96 24.96 -27.14
N ILE A 190 1.97 25.52 -26.49
CA ILE A 190 3.29 25.87 -27.03
C ILE A 190 4.32 25.03 -26.30
N PHE A 191 5.24 24.42 -27.05
CA PHE A 191 6.28 23.56 -26.48
C PHE A 191 7.60 24.34 -26.40
N ILE A 192 8.18 24.38 -25.20
CA ILE A 192 9.42 25.11 -24.89
C ILE A 192 10.49 24.09 -24.51
N ILE A 193 11.56 24.02 -25.30
CA ILE A 193 12.75 23.24 -24.97
C ILE A 193 13.76 24.20 -24.38
N ASN A 194 13.96 24.10 -23.07
CA ASN A 194 14.82 24.97 -22.28
C ASN A 194 16.20 24.34 -22.04
N GLN A 195 17.16 25.15 -21.61
CA GLN A 195 18.54 24.73 -21.29
C GLN A 195 19.29 24.16 -22.52
N ILE A 196 19.05 24.73 -23.70
CA ILE A 196 19.70 24.29 -24.95
C ILE A 196 21.22 24.52 -24.98
N ASP A 197 21.77 25.27 -24.02
CA ASP A 197 23.21 25.41 -23.77
C ASP A 197 23.89 24.10 -23.34
N LYS A 198 23.10 23.11 -22.89
CA LYS A 198 23.56 21.73 -22.67
C LYS A 198 23.83 20.96 -23.98
N HIS A 199 23.48 21.51 -25.14
CA HIS A 199 23.64 20.82 -26.41
C HIS A 199 25.12 20.57 -26.77
N ASN A 200 25.40 19.36 -27.24
CA ASN A 200 26.72 18.97 -27.74
C ASN A 200 26.64 18.61 -29.23
N GLU A 201 27.07 19.54 -30.09
CA GLU A 201 27.04 19.39 -31.56
C GLU A 201 27.92 18.23 -32.06
N ASP A 202 28.94 17.81 -31.28
CA ASP A 202 29.81 16.67 -31.61
C ASP A 202 29.10 15.30 -31.45
N GLU A 203 28.01 15.22 -30.67
CA GLU A 203 27.23 13.99 -30.49
C GLU A 203 26.08 13.87 -31.50
N ILE A 204 25.39 14.99 -31.76
CA ILE A 204 24.26 15.07 -32.70
C ILE A 204 24.10 16.52 -33.14
N SER A 205 23.89 16.77 -34.44
CA SER A 205 23.61 18.15 -34.88
C SER A 205 22.28 18.68 -34.36
N PHE A 206 22.20 19.97 -34.03
CA PHE A 206 20.97 20.58 -33.54
C PHE A 206 19.80 20.42 -34.53
N ALA A 207 20.09 20.42 -35.84
CA ALA A 207 19.10 20.17 -36.89
C ALA A 207 18.48 18.76 -36.80
N THR A 208 19.30 17.72 -36.58
CA THR A 208 18.82 16.34 -36.39
C THR A 208 18.01 16.21 -35.10
N PHE A 209 18.38 16.94 -34.05
CA PHE A 209 17.58 17.01 -32.82
C PHE A 209 16.19 17.62 -33.07
N LYS A 210 16.09 18.77 -33.75
CA LYS A 210 14.79 19.37 -34.13
C LYS A 210 13.93 18.40 -34.95
N GLU A 211 14.52 17.64 -35.88
CA GLU A 211 13.80 16.65 -36.68
C GLU A 211 13.19 15.52 -35.82
N ARG A 212 13.97 14.96 -34.88
CA ARG A 212 13.51 13.92 -33.95
C ARG A 212 12.35 14.38 -33.08
N VAL A 213 12.42 15.61 -32.56
CA VAL A 213 11.36 16.21 -31.73
C VAL A 213 10.06 16.34 -32.53
N ASN A 214 10.12 16.93 -33.73
CA ASN A 214 8.94 17.07 -34.60
C ASN A 214 8.33 15.72 -34.98
N LYS A 215 9.15 14.69 -35.19
CA LYS A 215 8.66 13.33 -35.44
C LYS A 215 7.88 12.78 -34.25
N SER A 216 8.42 12.85 -33.02
CA SER A 216 7.72 12.37 -31.82
C SER A 216 6.38 13.08 -31.59
N ILE A 217 6.29 14.39 -31.86
CA ILE A 217 5.04 15.16 -31.75
C ILE A 217 3.98 14.67 -32.75
N ALA A 218 4.40 14.38 -33.99
CA ALA A 218 3.52 13.84 -35.02
C ALA A 218 3.07 12.40 -34.73
N ASP A 219 3.98 11.55 -34.23
CA ASP A 219 3.68 10.15 -33.87
C ASP A 219 2.61 10.05 -32.75
N TRP A 220 2.47 11.06 -31.89
CA TRP A 220 1.47 11.12 -30.81
C TRP A 220 0.14 11.84 -31.15
N ASP A 221 0.00 12.41 -32.36
CA ASP A 221 -1.11 13.29 -32.80
C ASP A 221 -1.29 14.54 -31.91
N ILE A 222 -0.17 15.17 -31.51
CA ILE A 222 -0.20 16.38 -30.67
C ILE A 222 -0.25 17.63 -31.56
N LYS A 223 -1.21 18.51 -31.26
CA LYS A 223 -1.47 19.76 -31.99
C LYS A 223 -0.83 20.92 -31.24
N LEU A 224 0.42 21.20 -31.58
CA LEU A 224 1.15 22.35 -31.06
C LEU A 224 0.85 23.62 -31.88
N THR A 225 0.76 24.75 -31.17
CA THR A 225 0.65 26.08 -31.78
C THR A 225 2.02 26.54 -32.30
N LYS A 226 3.09 26.28 -31.52
CA LYS A 226 4.47 26.61 -31.85
C LYS A 226 5.44 25.80 -30.97
N ILE A 227 6.70 25.69 -31.41
CA ILE A 227 7.83 25.19 -30.62
C ILE A 227 8.85 26.34 -30.51
N PHE A 228 9.50 26.49 -29.35
CA PHE A 228 10.66 27.37 -29.19
C PHE A 228 11.83 26.66 -28.48
N TYR A 229 13.05 27.01 -28.87
CA TYR A 229 14.31 26.53 -28.30
C TYR A 229 14.99 27.66 -27.53
N VAL A 230 15.14 27.56 -26.21
CA VAL A 230 15.57 28.68 -25.36
C VAL A 230 16.62 28.30 -24.31
N SER A 231 17.39 29.29 -23.85
CA SER A 231 18.23 29.19 -22.65
C SER A 231 18.38 30.55 -21.95
N LYS A 232 18.77 30.52 -20.67
CA LYS A 232 19.32 31.65 -19.91
C LYS A 232 20.72 32.05 -20.39
N PHE A 233 21.50 31.08 -20.88
CA PHE A 233 22.87 31.28 -21.34
C PHE A 233 22.89 31.57 -22.86
N ASP A 234 23.99 32.15 -23.33
CA ASP A 234 24.14 32.51 -24.75
C ASP A 234 24.35 31.25 -25.59
N HIS A 235 23.57 31.13 -26.68
CA HIS A 235 23.62 29.99 -27.59
C HIS A 235 23.12 30.44 -28.99
N PRO A 236 23.76 30.02 -30.11
CA PRO A 236 23.41 30.52 -31.45
C PRO A 236 21.95 30.30 -31.86
N GLU A 237 21.35 29.21 -31.38
CA GLU A 237 19.97 28.82 -31.66
C GLU A 237 18.97 29.27 -30.58
N ASN A 238 19.33 30.24 -29.72
CA ASN A 238 18.47 30.72 -28.63
C ASN A 238 17.35 31.65 -29.16
N GLU A 239 16.11 31.18 -29.10
CA GLU A 239 14.92 31.85 -29.62
C GLU A 239 14.20 32.71 -28.56
N ILE A 240 14.82 33.00 -27.41
CA ILE A 240 14.22 33.74 -26.28
C ILE A 240 13.57 35.07 -26.69
N ASN A 241 14.20 35.83 -27.61
CA ASN A 241 13.64 37.08 -28.14
C ASN A 241 12.36 36.83 -28.96
N GLN A 242 12.32 35.74 -29.73
CA GLN A 242 11.17 35.37 -30.56
C GLN A 242 9.99 34.90 -29.70
N LEU A 243 10.27 34.25 -28.56
CA LEU A 243 9.28 33.89 -27.55
C LEU A 243 8.71 35.14 -26.85
N SER A 244 9.58 36.10 -26.51
CA SER A 244 9.19 37.42 -25.99
C SER A 244 8.26 38.17 -26.94
N ASP A 245 8.64 38.32 -28.21
CA ASP A 245 7.83 39.03 -29.22
C ASP A 245 6.47 38.34 -29.44
N TYR A 246 6.44 37.00 -29.38
CA TYR A 246 5.21 36.23 -29.50
C TYR A 246 4.24 36.44 -28.32
N LEU A 247 4.74 36.56 -27.09
CA LEU A 247 3.91 36.88 -25.93
C LEU A 247 3.28 38.28 -26.07
N VAL A 248 4.03 39.25 -26.57
CA VAL A 248 3.52 40.60 -26.84
C VAL A 248 2.45 40.59 -27.93
N ASP A 249 2.61 39.80 -29.01
CA ASP A 249 1.55 39.63 -30.02
C ASP A 249 0.27 39.03 -29.43
N LYS A 250 0.37 38.02 -28.55
CA LYS A 250 -0.80 37.42 -27.88
C LYS A 250 -1.49 38.38 -26.92
N ASP A 251 -0.75 39.23 -26.24
CA ASP A 251 -1.32 40.27 -25.39
C ASP A 251 -2.05 41.37 -26.19
N ASN A 252 -1.62 41.66 -27.43
CA ASN A 252 -2.33 42.56 -28.35
C ASN A 252 -3.60 41.93 -28.94
N HIS A 253 -3.66 40.59 -29.03
CA HIS A 253 -4.73 39.82 -29.69
C HIS A 253 -5.37 38.80 -28.73
N ARG A 254 -5.85 39.29 -27.58
CA ARG A 254 -6.50 38.48 -26.53
C ARG A 254 -7.77 37.77 -27.05
N GLU A 255 -8.02 36.58 -26.52
CA GLU A 255 -9.25 35.80 -26.72
C GLU A 255 -10.48 36.56 -26.15
N PRO A 256 -11.66 36.55 -26.82
CA PRO A 256 -12.89 37.08 -26.25
C PRO A 256 -13.26 36.38 -24.94
N ILE A 257 -13.69 37.14 -23.94
CA ILE A 257 -13.99 36.59 -22.62
C ILE A 257 -15.21 35.66 -22.65
N GLU A 258 -16.13 35.87 -23.59
CA GLU A 258 -17.31 35.06 -23.83
C GLU A 258 -16.95 33.65 -24.29
N GLU A 259 -16.05 33.52 -25.27
CA GLU A 259 -15.58 32.23 -25.81
C GLU A 259 -14.81 31.42 -24.75
N TYR A 260 -13.97 32.11 -23.97
CA TYR A 260 -13.29 31.54 -22.81
C TYR A 260 -14.31 31.02 -21.76
N VAL A 261 -15.31 31.83 -21.39
CA VAL A 261 -16.30 31.45 -20.37
C VAL A 261 -17.20 30.30 -20.83
N GLU A 262 -17.63 30.25 -22.10
CA GLU A 262 -18.44 29.15 -22.62
C GLU A 262 -17.69 27.81 -22.55
N ARG A 263 -16.43 27.78 -23.00
CA ARG A 263 -15.53 26.61 -22.88
C ARG A 263 -15.34 26.18 -21.43
N THR A 264 -15.06 27.14 -20.52
CA THR A 264 -14.80 26.86 -19.11
C THR A 264 -16.04 26.40 -18.34
N VAL A 265 -17.23 26.98 -18.60
CA VAL A 265 -18.50 26.55 -17.99
C VAL A 265 -18.84 25.12 -18.38
N LYS A 266 -18.66 24.76 -19.66
CA LYS A 266 -18.87 23.39 -20.13
C LYS A 266 -17.93 22.42 -19.41
N PHE A 267 -16.63 22.70 -19.41
CA PHE A 267 -15.63 21.87 -18.75
C PHE A 267 -15.95 21.66 -17.26
N ILE A 268 -16.26 22.74 -16.52
CA ILE A 268 -16.59 22.67 -15.08
C ILE A 268 -17.86 21.85 -14.84
N THR A 269 -18.85 21.95 -15.73
CA THR A 269 -20.08 21.15 -15.63
C THR A 269 -19.78 19.66 -15.83
N ASP A 270 -19.01 19.30 -16.86
CA ASP A 270 -18.61 17.92 -17.15
C ASP A 270 -17.76 17.33 -16.01
N ALA A 271 -16.81 18.11 -15.47
CA ALA A 271 -15.96 17.72 -14.34
C ALA A 271 -16.76 17.53 -13.04
N GLN A 272 -17.71 18.42 -12.74
CA GLN A 272 -18.57 18.28 -11.56
C GLN A 272 -19.46 17.05 -11.64
N LEU A 273 -20.01 16.74 -12.82
CA LEU A 273 -20.83 15.55 -13.01
C LEU A 273 -20.02 14.26 -12.82
N GLY A 274 -18.74 14.25 -13.23
CA GLY A 274 -17.80 13.18 -12.91
C GLY A 274 -17.54 13.05 -11.40
N TYR A 275 -17.22 14.15 -10.72
CA TYR A 275 -16.97 14.15 -9.27
C TYR A 275 -18.19 13.68 -8.46
N ILE A 276 -19.39 14.20 -8.75
CA ILE A 276 -20.61 13.76 -8.08
C ILE A 276 -20.88 12.28 -8.33
N GLN A 277 -20.60 11.78 -9.53
CA GLN A 277 -20.77 10.35 -9.82
C GLN A 277 -19.77 9.48 -9.04
N ASN A 278 -18.54 9.97 -8.81
CA ASN A 278 -17.55 9.30 -7.98
C ASN A 278 -17.95 9.36 -6.49
N GLU A 279 -18.28 10.51 -5.91
CA GLU A 279 -18.68 10.54 -4.49
C GLU A 279 -19.96 9.73 -4.21
N ILE A 280 -20.91 9.73 -5.15
CA ILE A 280 -22.07 8.82 -5.07
C ILE A 280 -21.60 7.37 -5.06
N GLN A 281 -20.62 7.00 -5.89
CA GLN A 281 -20.05 5.65 -5.93
C GLN A 281 -19.24 5.32 -4.66
N ASP A 282 -18.45 6.24 -4.13
CA ASP A 282 -17.62 6.06 -2.94
C ASP A 282 -18.50 5.87 -1.69
N ILE A 283 -19.55 6.69 -1.54
CA ILE A 283 -20.55 6.55 -0.47
C ILE A 283 -21.32 5.23 -0.60
N LEU A 284 -21.63 4.82 -1.83
CA LEU A 284 -22.25 3.51 -2.08
C LEU A 284 -21.30 2.34 -1.77
N GLU A 285 -19.99 2.51 -1.94
CA GLU A 285 -18.97 1.52 -1.60
C GLU A 285 -18.68 1.45 -0.09
N GLU A 286 -18.62 2.59 0.59
CA GLU A 286 -18.54 2.71 2.06
C GLU A 286 -19.75 2.06 2.74
N LEU A 287 -20.95 2.31 2.20
CA LEU A 287 -22.19 1.67 2.64
C LEU A 287 -22.40 0.25 2.05
N ASN A 288 -21.51 -0.18 1.15
CA ASN A 288 -21.48 -1.48 0.45
C ASN A 288 -22.81 -1.90 -0.22
N ILE A 289 -23.40 -0.98 -0.99
CA ILE A 289 -24.76 -1.03 -1.58
C ILE A 289 -24.75 -0.42 -2.98
N ASN A 290 -25.68 -0.78 -3.87
CA ASN A 290 -25.78 -0.14 -5.20
C ASN A 290 -26.72 1.08 -5.20
N GLU A 291 -26.62 1.99 -6.19
CA GLU A 291 -27.46 3.20 -6.29
C GLU A 291 -28.96 2.87 -6.31
N ASP A 292 -29.31 1.71 -6.89
CA ASP A 292 -30.67 1.16 -6.99
C ASP A 292 -31.14 0.48 -5.69
N GLU A 293 -30.24 0.18 -4.75
CA GLU A 293 -30.50 -0.49 -3.47
C GLU A 293 -30.52 0.48 -2.28
N PHE A 294 -30.08 1.72 -2.48
CA PHE A 294 -29.91 2.74 -1.44
C PHE A 294 -31.16 2.95 -0.56
N GLU A 295 -32.35 3.02 -1.17
CA GLU A 295 -33.62 3.18 -0.44
C GLU A 295 -33.89 2.03 0.56
N GLN A 296 -33.42 0.81 0.26
CA GLN A 296 -33.55 -0.34 1.16
C GLN A 296 -32.45 -0.34 2.23
N ALA A 297 -31.23 0.02 1.85
CA ALA A 297 -30.09 0.07 2.75
C ALA A 297 -30.23 1.14 3.84
N TYR A 298 -30.65 2.35 3.47
CA TYR A 298 -30.89 3.44 4.43
C TYR A 298 -31.95 3.05 5.48
N SER A 299 -32.99 2.33 5.06
CA SER A 299 -34.01 1.80 5.95
C SER A 299 -33.51 0.67 6.87
N LYS A 300 -32.45 -0.04 6.49
CA LYS A 300 -31.78 -1.10 7.28
C LYS A 300 -30.76 -0.53 8.26
N PHE A 301 -30.01 0.51 7.86
CA PHE A 301 -29.08 1.23 8.75
C PHE A 301 -29.81 1.81 9.98
N GLN A 302 -30.99 2.40 9.77
CA GLN A 302 -31.85 2.89 10.86
C GLN A 302 -32.31 1.78 11.85
N GLN A 303 -32.13 0.50 11.53
CA GLN A 303 -32.33 -0.63 12.45
C GLN A 303 -31.03 -1.09 13.12
N ASN A 304 -29.87 -0.89 12.50
CA ASN A 304 -28.57 -1.38 12.97
C ASN A 304 -27.97 -0.57 14.13
N GLN A 305 -28.40 0.67 14.40
CA GLN A 305 -27.90 1.44 15.56
C GLN A 305 -28.22 0.77 16.92
N ALA A 306 -29.06 -0.26 16.93
CA ALA A 306 -29.32 -1.12 18.10
C ALA A 306 -28.22 -2.16 18.41
N VAL A 307 -27.19 -2.29 17.55
CA VAL A 307 -26.25 -3.44 17.53
C VAL A 307 -25.06 -3.31 18.49
N SER A 308 -24.74 -2.11 19.00
CA SER A 308 -23.68 -1.90 20.03
C SER A 308 -23.89 -2.67 21.35
N GLU A 309 -25.04 -3.35 21.53
CA GLU A 309 -25.26 -4.31 22.62
C GLU A 309 -24.49 -5.65 22.45
N GLU A 310 -23.96 -6.00 21.27
CA GLU A 310 -23.46 -7.36 20.97
C GLU A 310 -22.30 -7.84 21.88
N ALA A 311 -21.37 -6.96 22.26
CA ALA A 311 -20.30 -7.31 23.21
C ALA A 311 -20.82 -7.64 24.62
N ARG A 312 -22.01 -7.15 25.01
CA ARG A 312 -22.69 -7.53 26.26
C ARG A 312 -23.38 -8.89 26.16
N LEU A 313 -23.84 -9.31 24.98
CA LEU A 313 -24.60 -10.54 24.79
C LEU A 313 -23.73 -11.80 24.97
N LEU A 314 -22.46 -11.77 24.58
CA LEU A 314 -21.53 -12.91 24.66
C LEU A 314 -21.27 -13.41 26.10
N ASN A 315 -21.50 -12.56 27.11
CA ASN A 315 -21.34 -12.92 28.52
C ASN A 315 -22.61 -13.54 29.15
N ASN A 316 -23.72 -13.62 28.41
CA ASN A 316 -24.99 -14.17 28.90
C ASN A 316 -25.65 -15.12 27.89
N PRO A 317 -25.51 -16.45 28.07
CA PRO A 317 -26.06 -17.48 27.19
C PRO A 317 -27.57 -17.33 26.87
N GLU A 318 -28.39 -16.86 27.83
CA GLU A 318 -29.83 -16.68 27.59
C GLU A 318 -30.11 -15.47 26.68
N GLN A 319 -29.34 -14.40 26.83
CA GLN A 319 -29.46 -13.20 26.00
C GLN A 319 -28.96 -13.49 24.58
N LEU A 320 -27.82 -14.17 24.42
CA LEU A 320 -27.32 -14.62 23.11
C LEU A 320 -28.32 -15.54 22.40
N LEU A 321 -28.96 -16.48 23.12
CA LEU A 321 -30.02 -17.33 22.55
C LEU A 321 -31.26 -16.53 22.11
N SER A 322 -31.64 -15.52 22.88
CA SER A 322 -32.77 -14.65 22.55
C SER A 322 -32.48 -13.79 21.32
N PHE A 323 -31.25 -13.30 21.19
CA PHE A 323 -30.76 -12.52 20.06
C PHE A 323 -30.73 -13.34 18.77
N LEU A 324 -30.12 -14.55 18.78
CA LEU A 324 -30.09 -15.43 17.61
C LEU A 324 -31.51 -15.84 17.14
N LYS A 325 -32.43 -16.07 18.10
CA LYS A 325 -33.84 -16.34 17.79
C LYS A 325 -34.56 -15.13 17.19
N GLN A 326 -34.22 -13.91 17.62
CA GLN A 326 -34.80 -12.67 17.10
C GLN A 326 -34.27 -12.38 15.68
N LYS A 327 -32.94 -12.40 15.46
CA LYS A 327 -32.32 -12.29 14.12
C LYS A 327 -32.92 -13.28 13.11
N ARG A 328 -33.05 -14.55 13.49
CA ARG A 328 -33.72 -15.57 12.65
C ARG A 328 -35.15 -15.19 12.32
N LYS A 329 -35.93 -14.72 13.30
CA LYS A 329 -37.32 -14.30 13.07
C LYS A 329 -37.38 -13.16 12.06
N ASP A 330 -36.52 -12.16 12.19
CA ASP A 330 -36.47 -11.00 11.31
C ASP A 330 -36.06 -11.40 9.87
N ILE A 331 -35.13 -12.33 9.72
CA ILE A 331 -34.79 -12.94 8.42
C ILE A 331 -36.01 -13.67 7.83
N LEU A 332 -36.71 -14.51 8.62
CA LEU A 332 -37.86 -15.29 8.14
C LEU A 332 -39.10 -14.43 7.80
N GLU A 333 -39.29 -13.30 8.47
CA GLU A 333 -40.34 -12.33 8.14
C GLU A 333 -40.00 -11.58 6.84
N ASN A 334 -38.76 -11.09 6.70
CA ASN A 334 -38.33 -10.27 5.57
C ASN A 334 -37.94 -11.06 4.30
N ALA A 335 -37.65 -12.36 4.39
CA ALA A 335 -37.22 -13.19 3.25
C ALA A 335 -38.22 -13.11 2.07
N TYR A 336 -37.75 -12.63 0.91
CA TYR A 336 -38.54 -12.42 -0.30
C TYR A 336 -38.64 -13.70 -1.14
N ILE A 337 -39.23 -14.74 -0.55
CA ILE A 337 -39.39 -16.07 -1.16
C ILE A 337 -40.51 -16.06 -2.21
N MET A 338 -41.64 -15.43 -1.89
CA MET A 338 -42.86 -15.46 -2.71
C MET A 338 -42.87 -14.33 -3.75
N THR A 339 -41.91 -14.39 -4.65
CA THR A 339 -41.72 -13.49 -5.80
C THR A 339 -42.83 -13.66 -6.86
N HIS A 340 -42.89 -12.79 -7.87
CA HIS A 340 -43.90 -12.92 -8.93
C HIS A 340 -43.75 -14.22 -9.73
N ASP A 341 -42.52 -14.52 -10.17
CA ASP A 341 -42.15 -15.78 -10.83
C ASP A 341 -42.52 -17.00 -9.98
N MET A 342 -42.14 -17.01 -8.69
CA MET A 342 -42.46 -18.10 -7.77
C MET A 342 -43.97 -18.32 -7.61
N ARG A 343 -44.78 -17.25 -7.56
CA ARG A 343 -46.25 -17.35 -7.49
C ARG A 343 -46.87 -17.90 -8.77
N GLU A 344 -46.28 -17.63 -9.94
CA GLU A 344 -46.73 -18.19 -11.22
C GLU A 344 -46.31 -19.66 -11.40
N ASP A 345 -45.12 -20.05 -10.93
CA ASP A 345 -44.73 -21.48 -10.85
C ASP A 345 -45.68 -22.26 -9.91
N ILE A 346 -46.00 -21.69 -8.73
CA ILE A 346 -47.00 -22.22 -7.80
C ILE A 346 -48.38 -22.31 -8.47
N ARG A 347 -48.81 -21.27 -9.20
CA ARG A 347 -50.07 -21.28 -9.96
C ARG A 347 -50.11 -22.46 -10.92
N HIS A 348 -49.06 -22.67 -11.72
CA HIS A 348 -49.02 -23.77 -12.69
C HIS A 348 -49.06 -25.15 -12.02
N TYR A 349 -48.41 -25.31 -10.86
CA TYR A 349 -48.57 -26.52 -10.04
C TYR A 349 -50.03 -26.69 -9.57
N LEU A 350 -50.63 -25.67 -8.96
CA LEU A 350 -52.02 -25.73 -8.48
C LEU A 350 -53.03 -25.98 -9.61
N GLU A 351 -52.82 -25.39 -10.79
CA GLU A 351 -53.65 -25.63 -11.99
C GLU A 351 -53.62 -27.10 -12.39
N SER A 352 -52.48 -27.79 -12.27
CA SER A 352 -52.41 -29.22 -12.56
C SER A 352 -53.21 -30.07 -11.56
N MET A 353 -53.46 -29.56 -10.35
CA MET A 353 -54.20 -30.20 -9.27
C MET A 353 -55.72 -29.96 -9.33
N SER A 354 -56.21 -29.06 -10.20
CA SER A 354 -57.64 -28.73 -10.29
C SER A 354 -58.50 -29.85 -10.87
N SER A 355 -59.81 -29.78 -10.62
CA SER A 355 -60.78 -30.77 -11.11
C SER A 355 -60.98 -30.75 -12.63
N ASP A 356 -60.82 -29.58 -13.26
CA ASP A 356 -61.04 -29.33 -14.69
C ASP A 356 -59.78 -29.54 -15.57
N PHE A 357 -58.60 -29.65 -14.96
CA PHE A 357 -57.33 -29.89 -15.66
C PHE A 357 -57.28 -31.21 -16.44
N LYS A 358 -56.98 -31.11 -17.74
CA LYS A 358 -56.94 -32.21 -18.72
C LYS A 358 -55.59 -32.27 -19.43
N VAL A 359 -54.93 -33.41 -19.34
CA VAL A 359 -53.73 -33.72 -20.13
C VAL A 359 -54.08 -34.24 -21.54
N GLY A 360 -53.25 -33.88 -22.52
CA GLY A 360 -53.43 -34.24 -23.93
C GLY A 360 -53.19 -35.72 -24.27
N GLY A 361 -53.87 -36.22 -25.30
CA GLY A 361 -53.71 -37.58 -25.84
C GLY A 361 -54.92 -38.50 -25.61
N LEU A 362 -54.91 -39.67 -26.27
CA LEU A 362 -56.06 -40.59 -26.32
C LEU A 362 -56.00 -41.75 -25.29
N LEU A 363 -54.85 -42.03 -24.68
CA LEU A 363 -54.63 -43.16 -23.76
C LEU A 363 -53.89 -42.72 -22.47
N ASN A 364 -54.06 -43.48 -21.38
CA ASN A 364 -53.38 -43.30 -20.08
C ASN A 364 -53.47 -41.91 -19.41
N LYS A 365 -54.55 -41.16 -19.65
CA LYS A 365 -54.78 -39.81 -19.11
C LYS A 365 -54.60 -39.67 -17.59
N LYS A 366 -54.98 -40.69 -16.79
CA LYS A 366 -54.81 -40.65 -15.33
C LYS A 366 -53.33 -40.70 -14.92
N LYS A 367 -52.51 -41.54 -15.58
CA LYS A 367 -51.07 -41.62 -15.28
C LYS A 367 -50.34 -40.35 -15.70
N LYS A 368 -50.62 -39.87 -16.92
CA LYS A 368 -50.05 -38.61 -17.42
C LYS A 368 -50.40 -37.38 -16.58
N LYS A 369 -51.59 -37.34 -15.96
CA LYS A 369 -51.94 -36.26 -15.03
C LYS A 369 -51.09 -36.29 -13.76
N LEU A 370 -50.76 -37.48 -13.24
CA LEU A 370 -49.88 -37.63 -12.07
C LEU A 370 -48.44 -37.26 -12.41
N GLU A 371 -47.91 -37.75 -13.54
CA GLU A 371 -46.55 -37.44 -14.02
C GLU A 371 -46.35 -35.91 -14.20
N GLU A 372 -47.34 -35.21 -14.76
CA GLU A 372 -47.34 -33.74 -14.91
C GLU A 372 -47.43 -33.00 -13.56
N GLN A 373 -48.18 -33.53 -12.59
CA GLN A 373 -48.28 -32.97 -11.23
C GLN A 373 -46.96 -33.10 -10.47
N GLU A 374 -46.33 -34.28 -10.53
CA GLU A 374 -45.01 -34.55 -9.94
C GLU A 374 -43.93 -33.66 -10.54
N GLN A 375 -43.89 -33.51 -11.87
CA GLN A 375 -42.90 -32.66 -12.55
C GLN A 375 -43.02 -31.18 -12.16
N ARG A 376 -44.26 -30.65 -12.06
CA ARG A 376 -44.48 -29.25 -11.65
C ARG A 376 -44.16 -29.04 -10.17
N LEU A 377 -44.48 -30.00 -9.31
CA LEU A 377 -44.11 -29.97 -7.89
C LEU A 377 -42.59 -29.98 -7.71
N ALA A 378 -41.86 -30.79 -8.47
CA ALA A 378 -40.40 -30.82 -8.44
C ALA A 378 -39.78 -29.47 -8.82
N LEU A 379 -40.24 -28.85 -9.93
CA LEU A 379 -39.76 -27.52 -10.36
C LEU A 379 -40.03 -26.41 -9.32
N VAL A 380 -41.21 -26.42 -8.70
CA VAL A 380 -41.54 -25.48 -7.61
C VAL A 380 -40.63 -25.73 -6.41
N THR A 381 -40.32 -26.99 -6.09
CA THR A 381 -39.45 -27.36 -4.95
C THR A 381 -38.00 -26.94 -5.19
N GLU A 382 -37.47 -27.16 -6.40
CA GLU A 382 -36.12 -26.75 -6.83
C GLU A 382 -35.93 -25.22 -6.75
N LYS A 383 -36.83 -24.45 -7.37
CA LYS A 383 -36.79 -22.98 -7.30
C LYS A 383 -36.94 -22.46 -5.86
N LEU A 384 -37.73 -23.14 -5.04
CA LEU A 384 -37.89 -22.79 -3.63
C LEU A 384 -36.60 -23.03 -2.83
N GLN A 385 -35.89 -24.12 -3.10
CA GLN A 385 -34.59 -24.43 -2.49
C GLN A 385 -33.58 -23.31 -2.73
N ASP A 386 -33.50 -22.79 -3.96
CA ASP A 386 -32.61 -21.67 -4.31
C ASP A 386 -32.98 -20.38 -3.57
N LYS A 387 -34.28 -20.04 -3.51
CA LYS A 387 -34.75 -18.88 -2.75
C LYS A 387 -34.44 -19.01 -1.25
N VAL A 388 -34.59 -20.21 -0.66
CA VAL A 388 -34.24 -20.44 0.75
C VAL A 388 -32.72 -20.37 0.99
N ASN A 389 -31.92 -20.88 0.06
CA ASN A 389 -30.46 -20.76 0.11
C ASN A 389 -29.99 -19.29 0.14
N GLN A 390 -30.55 -18.46 -0.74
CA GLN A 390 -30.17 -17.05 -0.88
C GLN A 390 -30.78 -16.15 0.21
N GLN A 391 -32.08 -16.31 0.49
CA GLN A 391 -32.86 -15.35 1.30
C GLN A 391 -32.93 -15.72 2.79
N ILE A 392 -32.49 -16.91 3.18
CA ILE A 392 -32.53 -17.40 4.58
C ILE A 392 -31.17 -17.95 5.02
N ARG A 393 -30.64 -18.94 4.28
CA ARG A 393 -29.45 -19.70 4.71
C ARG A 393 -28.19 -18.84 4.76
N GLN A 394 -27.97 -18.01 3.74
CA GLN A 394 -26.79 -17.14 3.69
C GLN A 394 -26.81 -16.05 4.79
N PRO A 395 -27.89 -15.26 4.97
CA PRO A 395 -27.99 -14.30 6.08
C PRO A 395 -27.81 -14.94 7.47
N LEU A 396 -28.42 -16.11 7.73
CA LEU A 396 -28.26 -16.83 9.01
C LEU A 396 -26.83 -17.30 9.28
N ARG A 397 -26.04 -17.58 8.23
CA ARG A 397 -24.61 -17.89 8.38
C ARG A 397 -23.81 -16.65 8.68
N GLU A 398 -24.08 -15.55 7.98
CA GLU A 398 -23.36 -14.28 8.13
C GLU A 398 -23.51 -13.73 9.56
N ASP A 399 -24.75 -13.67 10.07
CA ASP A 399 -25.11 -13.30 11.46
C ASP A 399 -24.50 -14.22 12.54
N MET A 400 -23.99 -15.41 12.18
CA MET A 400 -23.34 -16.34 13.13
C MET A 400 -21.82 -16.43 12.94
N SER A 401 -21.27 -15.90 11.84
CA SER A 401 -19.88 -16.15 11.45
C SER A 401 -18.87 -15.64 12.50
N PHE A 402 -19.15 -14.49 13.12
CA PHE A 402 -18.29 -13.90 14.16
C PHE A 402 -18.11 -14.80 15.40
N LEU A 403 -19.02 -15.74 15.65
CA LEU A 403 -18.98 -16.64 16.81
C LEU A 403 -17.86 -17.68 16.71
N THR A 404 -17.36 -17.99 15.50
CA THR A 404 -16.27 -18.97 15.30
C THR A 404 -14.99 -18.57 16.04
N ARG A 405 -14.72 -17.26 16.14
CA ARG A 405 -13.61 -16.65 16.87
C ARG A 405 -13.61 -16.96 18.37
N PHE A 406 -14.78 -17.26 18.92
CA PHE A 406 -15.02 -17.53 20.34
C PHE A 406 -15.38 -18.99 20.62
N ILE A 407 -15.32 -19.88 19.61
CA ILE A 407 -15.71 -21.28 19.71
C ILE A 407 -14.51 -22.19 19.46
N ASN A 408 -14.10 -22.90 20.52
CA ASN A 408 -12.97 -23.82 20.52
C ASN A 408 -13.38 -25.24 20.04
N ASN A 409 -14.25 -25.32 19.03
CA ASN A 409 -14.80 -26.57 18.52
C ASN A 409 -14.94 -26.51 16.99
N SER A 410 -14.07 -27.23 16.29
CA SER A 410 -14.00 -27.28 14.83
C SER A 410 -15.30 -27.74 14.18
N ASP A 411 -15.99 -28.72 14.78
CA ASP A 411 -17.20 -29.31 14.22
C ASP A 411 -18.36 -28.32 14.31
N VAL A 412 -18.46 -27.59 15.43
CA VAL A 412 -19.44 -26.51 15.59
C VAL A 412 -19.16 -25.35 14.63
N ASN A 413 -17.89 -24.97 14.46
CA ASN A 413 -17.51 -23.94 13.49
C ASN A 413 -17.84 -24.36 12.05
N GLN A 414 -17.62 -25.63 11.68
CA GLN A 414 -18.05 -26.15 10.39
C GLN A 414 -19.57 -26.24 10.25
N GLU A 415 -20.33 -26.59 11.28
CA GLU A 415 -21.80 -26.55 11.26
C GLU A 415 -22.33 -25.12 11.09
N ILE A 416 -21.68 -24.12 11.69
CA ILE A 416 -22.00 -22.69 11.51
C ILE A 416 -21.74 -22.24 10.07
N LEU A 417 -20.58 -22.59 9.50
CA LEU A 417 -20.17 -22.15 8.15
C LEU A 417 -20.90 -22.92 7.04
N ASN A 418 -21.33 -24.17 7.29
CA ASN A 418 -21.95 -25.08 6.33
C ASN A 418 -23.44 -25.37 6.62
N GLN A 419 -24.17 -24.40 7.18
CA GLN A 419 -25.62 -24.51 7.41
C GLN A 419 -26.38 -24.99 6.15
N HIS A 420 -27.35 -25.89 6.34
CA HIS A 420 -28.14 -26.47 5.25
C HIS A 420 -29.62 -26.65 5.65
N TYR A 421 -30.54 -26.33 4.74
CA TYR A 421 -31.99 -26.45 4.94
C TYR A 421 -32.61 -27.06 3.66
N GLU A 422 -33.07 -28.31 3.72
CA GLU A 422 -33.53 -29.06 2.54
C GLU A 422 -35.06 -28.94 2.36
N MET A 423 -35.50 -28.41 1.21
CA MET A 423 -36.90 -28.21 0.89
C MET A 423 -37.52 -29.50 0.33
N ASN A 424 -38.28 -30.22 1.15
CA ASN A 424 -39.07 -31.35 0.68
C ASN A 424 -40.39 -30.88 0.02
N SER A 425 -40.72 -31.45 -1.14
CA SER A 425 -42.01 -31.35 -1.84
C SER A 425 -43.27 -31.53 -0.96
N GLU A 426 -43.17 -32.25 0.16
CA GLU A 426 -44.23 -32.42 1.15
C GLU A 426 -44.62 -31.11 1.86
N LEU A 427 -43.70 -30.14 1.97
CA LEU A 427 -43.97 -28.80 2.52
C LEU A 427 -44.93 -27.99 1.65
N ILE A 428 -45.04 -28.33 0.35
CA ILE A 428 -45.93 -27.68 -0.62
C ILE A 428 -47.20 -28.51 -0.81
N SER A 429 -47.05 -29.81 -1.12
CA SER A 429 -48.17 -30.66 -1.53
C SER A 429 -49.21 -30.91 -0.43
N ASN A 430 -48.79 -30.99 0.84
CA ASN A 430 -49.71 -31.20 1.97
C ASN A 430 -50.65 -30.01 2.26
N LEU A 431 -50.35 -28.82 1.72
CA LEU A 431 -51.17 -27.62 1.89
C LEU A 431 -52.32 -27.54 0.88
N TYR A 432 -52.35 -28.40 -0.14
CA TYR A 432 -53.35 -28.31 -1.21
C TYR A 432 -54.75 -28.71 -0.72
N GLN A 433 -55.74 -27.85 -0.99
CA GLN A 433 -57.15 -28.11 -0.75
C GLN A 433 -57.88 -28.26 -2.10
N PRO A 434 -58.69 -29.32 -2.32
CA PRO A 434 -59.31 -29.57 -3.62
C PRO A 434 -60.18 -28.39 -4.13
N GLN A 435 -59.75 -27.76 -5.21
CA GLN A 435 -60.50 -26.68 -5.88
C GLN A 435 -61.10 -27.14 -7.23
N THR A 436 -62.26 -26.56 -7.58
CA THR A 436 -62.87 -26.77 -8.89
C THR A 436 -62.06 -26.13 -10.01
N SER A 437 -61.61 -24.89 -9.78
CA SER A 437 -60.70 -24.11 -10.62
C SER A 437 -59.80 -23.21 -9.73
N ILE A 438 -58.60 -22.85 -10.21
CA ILE A 438 -57.65 -22.04 -9.45
C ILE A 438 -57.91 -20.55 -9.66
N SER A 439 -58.19 -19.83 -8.57
CA SER A 439 -58.35 -18.38 -8.58
C SER A 439 -57.07 -17.67 -8.12
N ASN A 440 -56.86 -16.42 -8.56
CA ASN A 440 -55.74 -15.60 -8.09
C ASN A 440 -55.68 -15.48 -6.56
N THR A 441 -56.85 -15.34 -5.92
CA THR A 441 -56.96 -15.29 -4.46
C THR A 441 -56.46 -16.58 -3.80
N TYR A 442 -56.77 -17.75 -4.37
CA TYR A 442 -56.31 -19.03 -3.84
C TYR A 442 -54.79 -19.20 -3.97
N VAL A 443 -54.19 -18.78 -5.10
CA VAL A 443 -52.72 -18.80 -5.27
C VAL A 443 -52.03 -17.94 -4.22
N LEU A 444 -52.57 -16.75 -3.90
CA LEU A 444 -52.04 -15.88 -2.86
C LEU A 444 -52.10 -16.53 -1.48
N THR A 445 -53.28 -17.04 -1.07
CA THR A 445 -53.44 -17.71 0.23
C THR A 445 -52.54 -18.94 0.36
N PHE A 446 -52.43 -19.77 -0.68
CA PHE A 446 -51.55 -20.93 -0.69
C PHE A 446 -50.06 -20.53 -0.61
N SER A 447 -49.66 -19.44 -1.28
CA SER A 447 -48.28 -18.91 -1.19
C SER A 447 -47.95 -18.45 0.24
N ASP A 448 -48.90 -17.82 0.93
CA ASP A 448 -48.73 -17.41 2.33
C ASP A 448 -48.68 -18.63 3.28
N GLU A 449 -49.41 -19.70 2.99
CA GLU A 449 -49.35 -20.97 3.74
C GLU A 449 -48.01 -21.68 3.52
N VAL A 450 -47.48 -21.72 2.28
CA VAL A 450 -46.14 -22.27 1.98
C VAL A 450 -45.06 -21.46 2.69
N LYS A 451 -45.11 -20.11 2.70
CA LYS A 451 -44.14 -19.29 3.45
C LYS A 451 -44.18 -19.62 4.95
N LYS A 452 -45.36 -19.79 5.55
CA LYS A 452 -45.49 -20.21 6.97
C LYS A 452 -44.91 -21.59 7.23
N ALA A 453 -45.09 -22.55 6.32
CA ALA A 453 -44.53 -23.90 6.45
C ALA A 453 -42.99 -23.89 6.43
N ILE A 454 -42.39 -23.11 5.52
CA ILE A 454 -40.93 -22.92 5.44
C ILE A 454 -40.40 -22.27 6.73
N ASN A 455 -41.02 -21.18 7.19
CA ASN A 455 -40.60 -20.50 8.41
C ASN A 455 -40.62 -21.46 9.61
N THR A 456 -41.69 -22.24 9.76
CA THR A 456 -41.83 -23.26 10.82
C THR A 456 -40.76 -24.36 10.71
N TYR A 457 -40.39 -24.78 9.50
CA TYR A 457 -39.33 -25.77 9.26
C TYR A 457 -37.94 -25.22 9.63
N VAL A 458 -37.58 -24.03 9.15
CA VAL A 458 -36.28 -23.41 9.44
C VAL A 458 -36.13 -23.10 10.93
N GLU A 459 -37.18 -22.65 11.62
CA GLU A 459 -37.16 -22.50 13.08
C GLU A 459 -36.83 -23.80 13.81
N LYS A 460 -37.37 -24.93 13.33
CA LYS A 460 -37.13 -26.24 13.93
C LYS A 460 -35.69 -26.73 13.70
N GLU A 461 -35.17 -26.62 12.49
CA GLU A 461 -33.85 -27.15 12.13
C GLU A 461 -32.68 -26.27 12.62
N SER A 462 -32.89 -24.96 12.84
CA SER A 462 -31.84 -24.05 13.34
C SER A 462 -31.65 -24.06 14.86
N ASN A 463 -32.68 -24.40 15.66
CA ASN A 463 -32.57 -24.42 17.13
C ASN A 463 -31.40 -25.30 17.65
N PRO A 464 -31.18 -26.54 17.16
CA PRO A 464 -30.08 -27.38 17.64
C PRO A 464 -28.69 -26.77 17.41
N LEU A 465 -28.51 -26.03 16.30
CA LEU A 465 -27.25 -25.35 16.01
C LEU A 465 -27.04 -24.17 16.95
N PHE A 466 -28.08 -23.37 17.22
CA PHE A 466 -27.99 -22.26 18.18
C PHE A 466 -27.64 -22.78 19.59
N ASP A 467 -28.32 -23.85 20.03
CA ASP A 467 -28.06 -24.47 21.33
C ASP A 467 -26.62 -25.05 21.41
N LYS A 468 -26.11 -25.70 20.34
CA LYS A 468 -24.70 -26.16 20.27
C LYS A 468 -23.71 -24.99 20.34
N THR A 469 -23.94 -23.96 19.54
CA THR A 469 -23.08 -22.78 19.40
C THR A 469 -22.83 -22.15 20.77
N ILE A 470 -23.91 -21.82 21.48
CA ILE A 470 -23.85 -21.15 22.78
C ILE A 470 -23.17 -22.00 23.85
N ASN A 471 -23.33 -23.33 23.82
CA ASN A 471 -22.65 -24.22 24.76
C ASN A 471 -21.13 -24.35 24.51
N ASN A 472 -20.61 -23.87 23.37
CA ASN A 472 -19.19 -23.91 23.02
C ASN A 472 -18.55 -22.51 22.91
N THR A 473 -19.31 -21.42 23.04
CA THR A 473 -18.81 -20.04 23.05
C THR A 473 -18.12 -19.74 24.39
N GLN A 474 -16.86 -19.30 24.36
CA GLN A 474 -16.12 -18.78 25.51
C GLN A 474 -15.58 -17.38 25.18
N ALA A 475 -16.16 -16.36 25.79
CA ALA A 475 -15.70 -14.97 25.64
C ALA A 475 -14.79 -14.58 26.81
N THR A 476 -13.54 -14.21 26.51
CA THR A 476 -12.65 -13.51 27.43
C THR A 476 -12.21 -12.18 26.83
N GLY A 477 -12.88 -11.11 27.26
CA GLY A 477 -12.40 -9.72 27.26
C GLY A 477 -12.12 -9.03 25.92
N LEU A 478 -12.98 -8.07 25.53
CA LEU A 478 -12.65 -6.92 24.66
C LEU A 478 -13.59 -5.74 25.01
N ASN A 479 -13.12 -4.50 24.82
CA ASN A 479 -13.82 -3.24 25.15
C ASN A 479 -14.21 -2.44 23.88
N ASN A 480 -15.16 -1.50 24.03
CA ASN A 480 -15.83 -0.72 22.96
C ASN A 480 -14.96 0.31 22.21
N THR A 481 -15.38 0.63 20.98
CA THR A 481 -15.26 1.95 20.31
C THR A 481 -16.50 2.26 19.42
N GLU A 482 -16.69 3.53 19.08
CA GLU A 482 -17.92 4.26 18.63
C GLU A 482 -17.61 5.10 17.36
N ASP A 483 -18.49 5.55 16.46
CA ASP A 483 -19.92 5.28 16.11
C ASP A 483 -20.27 6.08 14.80
N GLU A 484 -19.76 5.66 13.63
CA GLU A 484 -19.50 6.58 12.48
C GLU A 484 -20.54 6.60 11.32
N ASP A 485 -21.22 5.48 11.04
CA ASP A 485 -21.99 5.25 9.79
C ASP A 485 -23.15 6.21 9.47
N MET A 486 -23.67 6.99 10.44
CA MET A 486 -24.90 7.78 10.25
C MET A 486 -24.73 8.93 9.25
N GLN A 487 -23.54 9.54 9.21
CA GLN A 487 -23.28 10.74 8.40
C GLN A 487 -23.22 10.41 6.90
N VAL A 488 -22.87 9.17 6.58
CA VAL A 488 -22.63 8.67 5.23
C VAL A 488 -23.92 8.59 4.40
N TYR A 489 -25.04 8.17 5.01
CA TYR A 489 -26.32 8.05 4.31
C TYR A 489 -26.97 9.39 3.95
N GLU A 490 -26.90 10.40 4.82
CA GLU A 490 -27.51 11.71 4.52
C GLU A 490 -26.83 12.38 3.33
N ARG A 491 -25.51 12.21 3.22
CA ARG A 491 -24.64 12.76 2.16
C ARG A 491 -25.03 12.32 0.75
N PHE A 492 -25.43 11.06 0.57
CA PHE A 492 -25.85 10.50 -0.73
C PHE A 492 -27.04 11.27 -1.34
N LEU A 493 -28.04 11.58 -0.53
CA LEU A 493 -29.29 12.22 -0.98
C LEU A 493 -29.04 13.65 -1.47
N GLU A 494 -28.09 14.36 -0.88
CA GLU A 494 -27.69 15.71 -1.32
C GLU A 494 -27.08 15.67 -2.74
N LEU A 495 -26.14 14.76 -2.95
CA LEU A 495 -25.39 14.60 -4.21
C LEU A 495 -26.30 14.22 -5.38
N LYS A 496 -27.27 13.32 -5.15
CA LYS A 496 -28.23 12.89 -6.17
C LYS A 496 -29.08 14.05 -6.70
N ASN A 497 -29.58 14.91 -5.81
CA ASN A 497 -30.35 16.10 -6.19
C ASN A 497 -29.49 17.12 -6.97
N LEU A 498 -28.22 17.26 -6.61
CA LEU A 498 -27.28 18.16 -7.29
C LEU A 498 -26.98 17.71 -8.74
N LYS A 499 -26.79 16.40 -8.95
CA LYS A 499 -26.60 15.79 -10.28
C LYS A 499 -27.74 16.13 -11.26
N GLU A 500 -28.99 16.09 -10.77
CA GLU A 500 -30.17 16.45 -11.57
C GLU A 500 -30.19 17.95 -11.91
N SER A 501 -29.87 18.82 -10.95
CA SER A 501 -29.85 20.27 -11.17
C SER A 501 -28.85 20.73 -12.23
N LEU A 502 -27.65 20.12 -12.24
CA LEU A 502 -26.59 20.41 -13.22
C LEU A 502 -26.92 19.88 -14.61
N THR A 503 -27.38 18.63 -14.74
CA THR A 503 -27.73 18.02 -16.04
C THR A 503 -28.93 18.66 -16.74
N THR A 504 -29.84 19.29 -15.97
CA THR A 504 -31.02 20.00 -16.49
C THR A 504 -30.81 21.50 -16.69
N GLU A 505 -29.63 22.03 -16.35
CA GLU A 505 -29.33 23.47 -16.24
C GLU A 505 -30.31 24.28 -15.37
N ASN A 506 -31.08 23.62 -14.49
CA ASN A 506 -32.14 24.27 -13.70
C ASN A 506 -31.59 25.42 -12.83
N TYR A 507 -30.36 25.29 -12.34
CA TYR A 507 -29.66 26.32 -11.55
C TYR A 507 -29.54 27.69 -12.25
N ARG A 508 -29.56 27.74 -13.59
CA ARG A 508 -29.47 29.01 -14.35
C ARG A 508 -30.68 29.93 -14.14
N HIS A 509 -31.82 29.34 -13.73
CA HIS A 509 -33.09 30.03 -13.50
C HIS A 509 -33.22 30.61 -12.08
N TYR A 510 -32.26 30.37 -11.19
CA TYR A 510 -32.31 30.93 -9.83
C TYR A 510 -32.13 32.44 -9.85
N TYR A 511 -32.94 33.13 -9.04
CA TYR A 511 -32.79 34.56 -8.81
C TYR A 511 -31.76 34.80 -7.73
N ILE A 512 -30.61 35.38 -8.12
CA ILE A 512 -29.50 35.66 -7.22
C ILE A 512 -29.14 37.14 -7.30
N HIS A 513 -29.03 37.79 -6.15
CA HIS A 513 -28.44 39.13 -6.06
C HIS A 513 -26.91 39.00 -6.06
N MET A 514 -26.25 39.37 -7.17
CA MET A 514 -24.80 39.56 -7.15
C MET A 514 -24.43 40.81 -6.36
N GLU A 515 -23.42 40.71 -5.50
CA GLU A 515 -22.87 41.84 -4.74
C GLU A 515 -21.72 42.51 -5.49
N ASP A 516 -21.53 43.83 -5.28
CA ASP A 516 -20.67 44.67 -6.13
C ASP A 516 -19.15 44.52 -5.94
N SER A 517 -18.64 43.62 -5.09
CA SER A 517 -17.19 43.46 -4.84
C SER A 517 -16.67 42.04 -5.03
N LEU A 518 -15.46 41.94 -5.59
CA LEU A 518 -14.78 40.67 -5.88
C LEU A 518 -14.73 39.74 -4.66
N ASP A 519 -14.22 40.20 -3.51
CA ASP A 519 -14.08 39.40 -2.30
C ASP A 519 -15.42 38.77 -1.86
N LYS A 520 -16.55 39.48 -2.04
CA LYS A 520 -17.90 38.96 -1.77
C LYS A 520 -18.35 37.91 -2.79
N LEU A 521 -18.02 38.07 -4.08
CA LEU A 521 -18.30 37.09 -5.13
C LEU A 521 -17.51 35.77 -4.92
N ILE A 522 -16.24 35.86 -4.52
CA ILE A 522 -15.40 34.67 -4.30
C ILE A 522 -15.45 34.11 -2.87
N GLY A 523 -16.04 34.81 -1.90
CA GLY A 523 -16.17 34.37 -0.49
C GLY A 523 -14.95 34.68 0.39
N ARG A 524 -14.04 35.51 -0.11
CA ARG A 524 -12.68 35.68 0.40
C ARG A 524 -12.62 36.76 1.48
N THR A 525 -11.77 36.58 2.49
CA THR A 525 -11.56 37.56 3.58
C THR A 525 -10.08 37.91 3.78
N GLU A 526 -9.81 39.18 4.08
CA GLU A 526 -8.46 39.66 4.39
C GLU A 526 -8.10 39.29 5.84
N ALA A 527 -7.11 38.42 5.99
CA ALA A 527 -6.57 37.98 7.27
C ALA A 527 -5.55 39.00 7.80
N ASN A 528 -5.78 39.47 9.03
CA ASN A 528 -4.83 40.29 9.78
C ASN A 528 -3.65 39.46 10.30
N TYR A 529 -2.88 38.87 9.39
CA TYR A 529 -1.66 38.15 9.70
C TYR A 529 -0.55 39.14 10.06
N GLN A 530 -0.42 39.45 11.35
CA GLN A 530 0.78 40.12 11.86
C GLN A 530 1.86 39.08 12.09
N LEU A 531 2.84 39.03 11.19
CA LEU A 531 4.14 38.41 11.46
C LEU A 531 4.62 38.89 12.85
N LYS A 532 4.74 37.95 13.80
CA LYS A 532 5.39 38.24 15.07
C LYS A 532 6.83 38.62 14.73
N ASN A 533 7.18 39.89 14.92
CA ASN A 533 8.55 40.37 14.82
C ASN A 533 9.41 39.64 15.86
N MET A 534 10.02 38.51 15.47
CA MET A 534 11.19 37.96 16.16
C MET A 534 12.42 38.81 15.79
N ALA A 535 12.38 40.06 16.25
CA ALA A 535 13.48 41.01 16.17
C ALA A 535 13.66 41.64 17.55
N GLN A 536 14.64 41.08 18.28
CA GLN A 536 15.22 41.55 19.56
C GLN A 536 14.50 41.15 20.86
N GLY A 537 15.12 40.20 21.58
CA GLY A 537 14.80 39.77 22.95
C GLY A 537 14.00 38.46 22.99
N GLU A 538 14.53 37.31 23.39
CA GLU A 538 15.75 37.04 24.17
C GLU A 538 16.75 36.13 23.43
N THR A 539 18.04 36.36 23.66
CA THR A 539 19.10 35.38 23.40
C THR A 539 19.04 34.29 24.46
N ASN A 540 18.35 33.20 24.14
CA ASN A 540 18.72 31.87 24.60
C ASN A 540 19.60 31.28 23.48
N GLU A 541 20.86 30.86 23.65
CA GLU A 541 21.73 30.76 24.84
C GLU A 541 21.10 30.10 26.09
N GLY A 542 20.06 29.29 25.90
CA GLY A 542 20.12 27.91 26.36
C GLY A 542 20.91 27.17 25.28
N GLN A 543 21.97 26.45 25.60
CA GLN A 543 21.83 25.09 26.11
C GLN A 543 20.68 24.36 25.41
N LEU A 544 21.06 23.59 24.39
CA LEU A 544 20.35 22.36 24.07
C LEU A 544 20.45 21.46 25.31
N ASP A 545 19.51 21.62 26.25
CA ASP A 545 18.98 20.47 26.96
C ASP A 545 18.48 19.54 25.82
N GLU A 546 19.10 18.39 25.51
CA GLU A 546 19.57 17.32 26.40
C GLU A 546 18.49 17.06 27.47
N ASN A 547 17.68 16.02 27.24
CA ASN A 547 16.40 15.68 27.90
C ASN A 547 15.22 16.56 27.41
N GLU A 548 14.10 16.09 26.86
CA GLU A 548 13.51 14.75 26.63
C GLU A 548 12.70 14.84 25.31
N ALA A 549 12.44 13.82 24.49
CA ALA A 549 12.48 12.38 24.71
C ALA A 549 13.17 11.63 23.55
N THR A 550 14.45 11.93 23.32
CA THR A 550 15.37 10.79 23.31
C THR A 550 15.22 10.16 24.69
N GLN A 551 14.60 8.98 24.79
CA GLN A 551 15.08 8.06 25.81
C GLN A 551 16.51 7.75 25.39
N GLN A 552 17.45 8.57 25.86
CA GLN A 552 18.74 8.08 26.23
C GLN A 552 18.44 6.94 27.23
N PHE A 553 18.32 5.74 26.69
CA PHE A 553 19.09 4.65 27.23
C PHE A 553 20.54 5.15 27.24
N THR A 554 20.89 5.91 28.28
CA THR A 554 22.10 5.61 29.01
C THR A 554 21.96 4.13 29.36
N ALA A 555 22.45 3.29 28.45
CA ALA A 555 23.20 2.16 28.89
C ALA A 555 24.22 2.76 29.88
N SER A 556 23.90 2.65 31.17
CA SER A 556 24.89 2.04 32.02
C SER A 556 25.36 0.82 31.22
N GLU A 557 26.62 0.81 30.80
CA GLU A 557 27.28 -0.43 30.42
C GLU A 557 27.30 -1.27 31.69
N ILE A 558 26.15 -1.88 31.99
CA ILE A 558 26.01 -2.94 32.96
C ILE A 558 26.91 -4.01 32.37
N ASP A 559 28.13 -4.10 32.88
CA ASP A 559 29.12 -5.03 32.37
C ASP A 559 28.55 -6.44 32.60
N ILE A 560 27.92 -6.99 31.56
CA ILE A 560 27.22 -8.28 31.59
C ILE A 560 28.21 -9.38 31.93
N LYS A 561 29.49 -9.22 31.54
CA LYS A 561 30.59 -10.13 31.90
C LYS A 561 30.87 -10.02 33.41
N GLN A 562 30.97 -8.82 33.98
CA GLN A 562 31.16 -8.62 35.42
C GLN A 562 29.94 -9.03 36.27
N ALA A 563 28.71 -8.77 35.80
CA ALA A 563 27.48 -9.18 36.46
C ALA A 563 27.34 -10.71 36.50
N LEU A 564 27.69 -11.38 35.39
CA LEU A 564 27.78 -12.84 35.31
C LEU A 564 28.86 -13.37 36.27
N GLU A 565 30.09 -12.84 36.23
CA GLU A 565 31.18 -13.21 37.14
C GLU A 565 30.82 -13.06 38.64
N LEU A 566 29.95 -12.10 38.98
CA LEU A 566 29.48 -11.89 40.35
C LEU A 566 28.45 -12.92 40.82
N VAL A 567 27.56 -13.39 39.94
CA VAL A 567 26.55 -14.42 40.27
C VAL A 567 27.06 -15.84 40.08
N GLU A 568 28.09 -16.04 39.26
CA GLU A 568 28.70 -17.35 38.97
C GLU A 568 28.98 -18.20 40.22
N PRO A 569 29.55 -17.66 41.32
CA PRO A 569 29.86 -18.46 42.51
C PRO A 569 28.64 -18.87 43.36
N VAL A 570 27.46 -18.32 43.10
CA VAL A 570 26.22 -18.65 43.84
C VAL A 570 25.68 -19.98 43.32
N PRO A 571 25.47 -21.02 44.14
CA PRO A 571 25.01 -22.32 43.66
C PRO A 571 23.49 -22.37 43.40
N LEU A 572 22.97 -21.40 42.64
CA LEU A 572 21.56 -21.25 42.25
C LEU A 572 21.50 -20.62 40.84
N PHE A 573 20.43 -20.91 40.10
CA PHE A 573 20.16 -20.33 38.76
C PHE A 573 21.22 -20.65 37.70
N ASP A 574 21.97 -21.74 37.84
CA ASP A 574 23.07 -22.11 36.92
C ASP A 574 22.62 -22.19 35.45
N ARG A 575 21.35 -22.56 35.19
CA ARG A 575 20.82 -22.52 33.82
C ARG A 575 20.65 -21.10 33.29
N THR A 576 20.05 -20.19 34.06
CA THR A 576 19.89 -18.78 33.69
C THR A 576 21.25 -18.12 33.41
N LYS A 577 22.28 -18.41 34.23
CA LYS A 577 23.65 -17.94 33.98
C LYS A 577 24.21 -18.44 32.65
N LYS A 578 23.99 -19.73 32.36
CA LYS A 578 24.41 -20.33 31.09
C LYS A 578 23.67 -19.71 29.89
N ASP A 579 22.36 -19.49 30.00
CA ASP A 579 21.56 -18.86 28.94
C ASP A 579 22.05 -17.42 28.66
N ILE A 580 22.42 -16.66 29.70
CA ILE A 580 23.11 -15.36 29.57
C ILE A 580 24.47 -15.52 28.87
N GLN A 581 25.28 -16.51 29.25
CA GLN A 581 26.61 -16.74 28.65
C GLN A 581 26.54 -17.18 27.17
N ASP A 582 25.58 -18.02 26.81
CA ASP A 582 25.32 -18.44 25.43
C ASP A 582 24.78 -17.27 24.60
N THR A 583 23.93 -16.40 25.18
CA THR A 583 23.44 -15.16 24.54
C THR A 583 24.57 -14.16 24.30
N LEU A 584 25.43 -13.95 25.30
CA LEU A 584 26.62 -13.12 25.21
C LEU A 584 27.61 -13.62 24.15
N THR A 585 27.77 -14.94 24.02
CA THR A 585 28.59 -15.56 22.96
C THR A 585 27.98 -15.37 21.58
N ARG A 586 26.64 -15.35 21.45
CA ARG A 586 25.95 -15.01 20.19
C ARG A 586 26.13 -13.54 19.83
N LEU A 587 26.08 -12.65 20.82
CA LEU A 587 26.29 -11.20 20.69
C LEU A 587 27.71 -10.89 20.19
N ASP A 588 28.74 -11.47 20.81
CA ASP A 588 30.16 -11.34 20.41
C ASP A 588 30.46 -11.82 18.95
N ASN A 589 29.54 -12.54 18.29
CA ASN A 589 29.73 -13.12 16.93
C ASN A 589 28.78 -12.56 15.86
N LYS A 590 27.91 -11.59 16.17
CA LYS A 590 26.86 -11.14 15.23
C LYS A 590 27.45 -10.36 14.04
N ILE A 591 26.99 -10.69 12.83
CA ILE A 591 27.28 -9.94 11.59
C ILE A 591 26.03 -9.13 11.25
N VAL A 592 26.20 -7.82 11.06
CA VAL A 592 25.14 -6.88 10.72
C VAL A 592 24.99 -6.78 9.20
N LYS A 593 23.79 -7.03 8.67
CA LYS A 593 23.46 -6.87 7.25
C LYS A 593 22.90 -5.47 6.98
N ILE A 594 23.49 -4.76 6.03
CA ILE A 594 23.16 -3.38 5.68
C ILE A 594 22.65 -3.36 4.23
N GLY A 595 21.36 -3.14 4.03
CA GLY A 595 20.76 -3.00 2.70
C GLY A 595 20.77 -1.55 2.24
N VAL A 596 21.24 -1.29 1.01
CA VAL A 596 21.29 0.05 0.40
C VAL A 596 20.24 0.17 -0.69
N PHE A 597 19.24 1.03 -0.49
CA PHE A 597 18.06 1.17 -1.33
C PHE A 597 17.89 2.59 -1.87
N GLY A 598 16.94 2.77 -2.79
CA GLY A 598 16.69 4.03 -3.49
C GLY A 598 16.33 3.82 -4.95
N THR A 599 15.78 4.86 -5.57
CA THR A 599 15.40 4.88 -7.00
C THR A 599 16.60 4.64 -7.93
N PHE A 600 16.30 4.31 -9.20
CA PHE A 600 17.35 4.18 -10.22
C PHE A 600 18.11 5.50 -10.39
N SER A 601 19.43 5.43 -10.59
CA SER A 601 20.33 6.60 -10.65
C SER A 601 20.46 7.49 -9.40
N ALA A 602 19.86 7.15 -8.24
CA ALA A 602 20.06 7.89 -6.98
C ALA A 602 21.51 7.84 -6.42
N GLY A 603 22.37 6.98 -7.00
CA GLY A 603 23.80 6.93 -6.68
C GLY A 603 24.19 5.92 -5.58
N LYS A 604 23.41 4.86 -5.36
CA LYS A 604 23.66 3.78 -4.38
C LYS A 604 25.09 3.20 -4.45
N SER A 605 25.49 2.65 -5.60
CA SER A 605 26.84 2.07 -5.79
C SER A 605 27.96 3.12 -5.62
N SER A 606 27.70 4.39 -5.95
CA SER A 606 28.63 5.51 -5.70
C SER A 606 28.76 5.83 -4.22
N LEU A 607 27.67 5.74 -3.44
CA LEU A 607 27.67 5.89 -1.99
C LEU A 607 28.45 4.77 -1.31
N ILE A 608 28.24 3.51 -1.72
CA ILE A 608 28.97 2.35 -1.19
C ILE A 608 30.47 2.51 -1.47
N ASN A 609 30.85 2.86 -2.70
CA ASN A 609 32.22 3.18 -3.06
C ASN A 609 32.82 4.30 -2.18
N ALA A 610 32.06 5.36 -1.90
CA ALA A 610 32.48 6.46 -1.03
C ALA A 610 32.67 6.02 0.43
N LEU A 611 31.75 5.23 1.00
CA LEU A 611 31.85 4.67 2.36
C LEU A 611 33.10 3.79 2.53
N LEU A 612 33.41 2.98 1.52
CA LEU A 612 34.57 2.10 1.48
C LEU A 612 35.89 2.81 1.14
N GLY A 613 35.83 4.05 0.62
CA GLY A 613 36.99 4.85 0.23
C GLY A 613 37.68 4.37 -1.05
N GLY A 614 36.94 3.77 -1.99
CA GLY A 614 37.51 3.25 -3.25
C GLY A 614 36.45 2.84 -4.27
N GLN A 615 36.85 2.66 -5.53
CA GLN A 615 35.95 2.20 -6.60
C GLN A 615 35.94 0.67 -6.66
N TYR A 616 34.95 0.04 -6.03
CA TYR A 616 34.77 -1.41 -5.98
C TYR A 616 33.57 -1.87 -6.82
N LEU A 617 32.48 -1.09 -6.82
CA LEU A 617 31.27 -1.33 -7.60
C LEU A 617 31.25 -0.53 -8.90
N VAL A 618 30.68 -1.12 -9.95
CA VAL A 618 30.51 -0.51 -11.27
C VAL A 618 29.01 -0.34 -11.55
N SER A 619 28.59 0.87 -11.90
CA SER A 619 27.19 1.15 -12.25
C SER A 619 26.80 0.51 -13.60
N SER A 620 25.90 -0.47 -13.59
CA SER A 620 25.28 -0.98 -14.82
C SER A 620 24.17 -0.04 -15.31
N PRO A 621 24.07 0.25 -16.63
CA PRO A 621 22.97 1.02 -17.19
C PRO A 621 21.69 0.19 -17.44
N ASN A 622 21.77 -1.14 -17.41
CA ASN A 622 20.67 -2.05 -17.79
C ASN A 622 20.11 -2.77 -16.54
N PRO A 623 18.82 -2.58 -16.18
CA PRO A 623 18.25 -3.22 -15.00
C PRO A 623 18.20 -4.76 -15.09
N THR A 624 17.71 -5.28 -16.22
CA THR A 624 17.36 -6.70 -16.49
C THR A 624 18.46 -7.74 -16.24
N THR A 625 19.70 -7.29 -16.16
CA THR A 625 20.90 -8.12 -16.30
C THR A 625 21.91 -7.92 -15.17
N ALA A 626 21.70 -6.95 -14.27
CA ALA A 626 22.51 -6.78 -13.07
C ALA A 626 22.21 -7.88 -12.03
N ALA A 627 23.25 -8.30 -11.30
CA ALA A 627 23.16 -9.26 -10.21
C ALA A 627 23.27 -8.55 -8.85
N THR A 628 22.60 -9.08 -7.84
CA THR A 628 22.71 -8.59 -6.46
C THR A 628 24.17 -8.73 -5.98
N THR A 629 24.71 -7.68 -5.38
CA THR A 629 26.11 -7.65 -4.92
C THR A 629 26.19 -7.47 -3.41
N GLU A 630 26.80 -8.43 -2.72
CA GLU A 630 27.06 -8.41 -1.28
C GLU A 630 28.57 -8.17 -1.05
N LEU A 631 28.91 -7.23 -0.16
CA LEU A 631 30.29 -6.85 0.17
C LEU A 631 30.58 -7.18 1.63
N SER A 632 31.64 -7.97 1.88
CA SER A 632 32.02 -8.41 3.23
C SER A 632 33.55 -8.39 3.47
N TYR A 633 33.98 -8.65 4.69
CA TYR A 633 35.41 -8.69 5.04
C TYR A 633 36.06 -10.03 4.66
N GLY A 634 37.09 -9.99 3.81
CA GLY A 634 37.89 -11.16 3.43
C GLY A 634 38.86 -10.87 2.29
N GLU A 635 39.51 -11.90 1.74
CA GLU A 635 40.44 -11.76 0.60
C GLU A 635 39.87 -12.39 -0.71
N ASP A 636 39.17 -13.52 -0.61
CA ASP A 636 38.69 -14.28 -1.79
C ASP A 636 37.23 -13.96 -2.14
N SER A 637 37.00 -13.26 -3.25
CA SER A 637 35.65 -12.97 -3.76
C SER A 637 35.04 -14.18 -4.47
N LYS A 638 33.70 -14.29 -4.45
CA LYS A 638 32.97 -15.44 -5.00
C LYS A 638 31.74 -15.01 -5.81
N ILE A 639 31.23 -15.90 -6.65
CA ILE A 639 29.93 -15.77 -7.31
C ILE A 639 29.08 -16.99 -6.99
N THR A 640 27.77 -16.78 -6.86
CA THR A 640 26.76 -17.84 -6.77
C THR A 640 25.96 -17.82 -8.07
N LEU A 641 26.00 -18.93 -8.82
CA LEU A 641 25.27 -19.11 -10.07
C LEU A 641 23.79 -19.42 -9.81
N LYS A 642 22.94 -19.11 -10.79
CA LYS A 642 21.53 -19.52 -10.82
C LYS A 642 21.40 -21.02 -11.11
N THR A 643 20.43 -21.70 -10.51
CA THR A 643 20.11 -23.08 -10.88
C THR A 643 19.56 -23.15 -12.31
N GLN A 644 19.62 -24.34 -12.93
CA GLN A 644 19.08 -24.52 -14.29
C GLN A 644 17.57 -24.22 -14.34
N GLU A 645 16.86 -24.54 -13.26
CA GLU A 645 15.44 -24.25 -13.05
C GLU A 645 15.19 -22.74 -12.99
N GLN A 646 15.93 -22.00 -12.15
CA GLN A 646 15.83 -20.54 -12.05
C GLN A 646 16.10 -19.84 -13.40
N LEU A 647 17.15 -20.26 -14.11
CA LEU A 647 17.50 -19.68 -15.40
C LEU A 647 16.48 -20.04 -16.51
N LEU A 648 15.87 -21.23 -16.43
CA LEU A 648 14.80 -21.65 -17.35
C LEU A 648 13.50 -20.90 -17.08
N ASP A 649 13.14 -20.68 -15.82
CA ASP A 649 11.96 -19.90 -15.45
C ASP A 649 12.09 -18.43 -15.86
N GLU A 650 13.24 -17.80 -15.62
CA GLU A 650 13.53 -16.46 -16.13
C GLU A 650 13.42 -16.39 -17.65
N LEU A 651 14.00 -17.36 -18.37
CA LEU A 651 13.91 -17.44 -19.82
C LEU A 651 12.46 -17.58 -20.29
N ASN A 652 11.71 -18.51 -19.70
CA ASN A 652 10.31 -18.78 -20.06
C ASN A 652 9.41 -17.58 -19.78
N GLN A 653 9.57 -16.90 -18.64
CA GLN A 653 8.83 -15.67 -18.32
C GLN A 653 9.10 -14.56 -19.35
N LEU A 654 10.36 -14.37 -19.77
CA LEU A 654 10.75 -13.36 -20.75
C LEU A 654 10.16 -13.60 -22.15
N ILE A 655 9.89 -14.84 -22.52
CA ILE A 655 9.43 -15.22 -23.87
C ILE A 655 7.97 -15.69 -23.93
N GLU A 656 7.30 -15.79 -22.78
CA GLU A 656 5.91 -16.29 -22.64
C GLU A 656 4.94 -15.58 -23.59
N TYR A 657 5.18 -14.28 -23.84
CA TYR A 657 4.45 -13.45 -24.78
C TYR A 657 4.38 -14.02 -26.21
N HIS A 658 5.39 -14.78 -26.64
CA HIS A 658 5.48 -15.37 -27.98
C HIS A 658 4.84 -16.77 -28.08
N ASN A 659 4.21 -17.27 -27.00
CA ASN A 659 3.64 -18.62 -26.91
C ASN A 659 4.66 -19.76 -27.09
N ILE A 660 5.91 -19.48 -26.71
CA ILE A 660 7.00 -20.45 -26.71
C ILE A 660 7.35 -20.70 -25.25
N THR A 661 7.42 -21.96 -24.86
CA THR A 661 7.96 -22.41 -23.57
C THR A 661 8.90 -23.57 -23.82
N PHE A 662 9.93 -23.67 -22.99
CA PHE A 662 10.92 -24.75 -23.04
C PHE A 662 10.88 -25.53 -21.73
N ASN A 663 10.95 -26.85 -21.83
CA ASN A 663 10.98 -27.76 -20.68
C ASN A 663 12.41 -27.93 -20.13
N SER A 664 13.42 -27.46 -20.87
CA SER A 664 14.82 -27.43 -20.46
C SER A 664 15.60 -26.36 -21.22
N LEU A 665 16.71 -25.90 -20.64
CA LEU A 665 17.64 -25.01 -21.35
C LEU A 665 18.27 -25.70 -22.58
N GLU A 666 18.46 -27.03 -22.54
CA GLU A 666 18.94 -27.79 -23.70
C GLU A 666 17.94 -27.75 -24.87
N GLU A 667 16.63 -27.77 -24.60
CA GLU A 667 15.59 -27.62 -25.61
C GLU A 667 15.61 -26.23 -26.27
N PHE A 668 15.79 -25.17 -25.45
CA PHE A 668 15.96 -23.79 -25.93
C PHE A 668 17.16 -23.65 -26.86
N ILE A 669 18.35 -24.10 -26.43
CA ILE A 669 19.62 -23.94 -27.17
C ILE A 669 19.59 -24.70 -28.51
N ASN A 670 18.87 -25.82 -28.58
CA ASN A 670 18.75 -26.61 -29.81
C ASN A 670 17.58 -26.16 -30.72
N SER A 671 16.82 -25.12 -30.36
CA SER A 671 15.66 -24.64 -31.12
C SER A 671 15.98 -23.48 -32.06
N ASP A 672 15.28 -23.39 -33.21
CA ASP A 672 15.38 -22.23 -34.10
C ASP A 672 14.61 -21.02 -33.55
N ILE A 673 15.31 -20.23 -32.74
CA ILE A 673 14.80 -18.99 -32.13
C ILE A 673 14.94 -17.75 -33.05
N THR A 674 15.22 -17.92 -34.35
CA THR A 674 15.41 -16.78 -35.28
C THR A 674 14.18 -15.87 -35.37
N SER A 675 12.98 -16.45 -35.38
CA SER A 675 11.73 -15.67 -35.40
C SER A 675 11.42 -15.00 -34.06
N LEU A 676 11.81 -15.62 -32.94
CA LEU A 676 11.64 -15.07 -31.60
C LEU A 676 12.52 -13.83 -31.42
N LYS A 677 13.81 -13.93 -31.75
CA LYS A 677 14.79 -12.82 -31.67
C LYS A 677 14.41 -11.56 -32.46
N GLN A 678 13.60 -11.68 -33.51
CA GLN A 678 13.13 -10.53 -34.29
C GLN A 678 11.97 -9.77 -33.61
N GLN A 679 11.34 -10.35 -32.60
CA GLN A 679 10.16 -9.81 -31.92
C GLN A 679 10.47 -9.35 -30.47
N LEU A 680 11.61 -9.74 -29.92
CA LEU A 680 12.07 -9.34 -28.58
C LEU A 680 12.54 -7.87 -28.56
N GLU A 681 12.28 -7.19 -27.45
CA GLU A 681 12.85 -5.88 -27.18
C GLU A 681 14.36 -5.94 -26.92
N LYS A 682 15.05 -4.80 -27.05
CA LYS A 682 16.52 -4.70 -26.95
C LYS A 682 17.11 -5.36 -25.69
N ASN A 683 16.43 -5.22 -24.54
CA ASN A 683 16.90 -5.75 -23.26
C ASN A 683 16.64 -7.26 -23.12
N GLN A 684 15.46 -7.73 -23.57
CA GLN A 684 15.12 -9.15 -23.62
C GLN A 684 16.04 -9.91 -24.58
N LEU A 685 16.34 -9.31 -25.74
CA LEU A 685 17.25 -9.84 -26.74
C LEU A 685 18.69 -9.96 -26.19
N ALA A 686 19.13 -9.06 -25.32
CA ALA A 686 20.43 -9.15 -24.66
C ALA A 686 20.52 -10.40 -23.75
N PHE A 687 19.50 -10.65 -22.91
CA PHE A 687 19.42 -11.84 -22.07
C PHE A 687 19.40 -13.13 -22.90
N VAL A 688 18.52 -13.22 -23.91
CA VAL A 688 18.38 -14.41 -24.78
C VAL A 688 19.68 -14.72 -25.54
N ASN A 689 20.39 -13.68 -26.02
CA ASN A 689 21.70 -13.87 -26.65
C ASN A 689 22.81 -14.24 -25.65
N ALA A 690 22.75 -13.75 -24.40
CA ALA A 690 23.71 -14.11 -23.36
C ALA A 690 23.60 -15.61 -23.02
N VAL A 691 22.37 -16.10 -22.80
CA VAL A 691 22.10 -17.53 -22.56
C VAL A 691 22.58 -18.36 -23.75
N GLU A 692 22.20 -18.03 -24.99
CA GLU A 692 22.63 -18.76 -26.19
C GLU A 692 24.16 -18.82 -26.35
N LYS A 693 24.84 -17.69 -26.17
CA LYS A 693 26.28 -17.55 -26.42
C LYS A 693 27.15 -18.28 -25.40
N HIS A 694 26.74 -18.30 -24.13
CA HIS A 694 27.57 -18.76 -23.01
C HIS A 694 27.02 -19.97 -22.26
N TYR A 695 25.94 -20.61 -22.73
CA TYR A 695 25.35 -21.81 -22.11
C TYR A 695 26.36 -22.91 -21.80
N ALA A 696 27.29 -23.20 -22.72
CA ALA A 696 28.29 -24.26 -22.52
C ALA A 696 29.25 -23.95 -21.34
N LEU A 697 29.64 -22.69 -21.17
CA LEU A 697 30.46 -22.24 -20.04
C LEU A 697 29.68 -22.36 -18.73
N TYR A 698 28.42 -21.91 -18.72
CA TYR A 698 27.53 -22.05 -17.57
C TYR A 698 27.31 -23.52 -17.17
N GLN A 699 27.09 -24.41 -18.14
CA GLN A 699 26.87 -25.83 -17.91
C GLN A 699 28.12 -26.53 -17.33
N GLU A 700 29.32 -26.15 -17.77
CA GLU A 700 30.58 -26.63 -17.19
C GLU A 700 30.71 -26.17 -15.74
N MET A 701 30.54 -24.87 -15.48
CA MET A 701 30.66 -24.29 -14.12
C MET A 701 29.65 -24.90 -13.14
N ILE A 702 28.35 -24.93 -13.48
CA ILE A 702 27.32 -25.44 -12.55
C ILE A 702 27.45 -26.93 -12.24
N THR A 703 28.13 -27.69 -13.10
CA THR A 703 28.44 -29.11 -12.87
C THR A 703 29.59 -29.30 -11.87
N GLU A 704 30.50 -28.34 -11.77
CA GLU A 704 31.58 -28.33 -10.78
C GLU A 704 31.06 -27.86 -9.40
N ALA A 705 30.38 -26.71 -9.35
CA ALA A 705 29.81 -26.14 -8.13
C ALA A 705 28.71 -25.10 -8.45
N ILE A 706 27.90 -24.71 -7.46
CA ILE A 706 27.00 -23.54 -7.60
C ILE A 706 27.73 -22.24 -7.23
N THR A 707 28.78 -22.32 -6.40
CA THR A 707 29.57 -21.18 -5.94
C THR A 707 31.02 -21.33 -6.40
N HIS A 708 31.56 -20.30 -7.05
CA HIS A 708 32.95 -20.27 -7.55
C HIS A 708 33.71 -19.08 -6.99
N GLU A 709 35.00 -19.25 -6.72
CA GLU A 709 35.91 -18.14 -6.43
C GLU A 709 36.28 -17.38 -7.71
N ILE A 710 36.33 -16.06 -7.62
CA ILE A 710 36.64 -15.16 -8.75
C ILE A 710 37.76 -14.18 -8.39
N SER A 711 38.56 -13.82 -9.39
CA SER A 711 39.59 -12.79 -9.23
C SER A 711 38.96 -11.40 -9.09
N GLN A 712 39.68 -10.43 -8.50
CA GLN A 712 39.20 -9.04 -8.46
C GLN A 712 39.09 -8.41 -9.87
N GLU A 713 39.87 -8.89 -10.84
CA GLU A 713 39.79 -8.42 -12.24
C GLU A 713 38.48 -8.90 -12.91
N ASP A 714 37.95 -10.06 -12.51
CA ASP A 714 36.72 -10.64 -13.02
C ASP A 714 35.44 -10.09 -12.35
N ILE A 715 35.52 -9.32 -11.25
CA ILE A 715 34.33 -8.80 -10.56
C ILE A 715 33.42 -8.02 -11.52
N LYS A 716 33.99 -7.10 -12.30
CA LYS A 716 33.25 -6.27 -13.26
C LYS A 716 32.54 -7.10 -14.33
N LYS A 717 33.19 -8.18 -14.79
CA LYS A 717 32.64 -9.12 -15.77
C LYS A 717 31.40 -9.80 -15.20
N TRP A 718 31.47 -10.32 -13.97
CA TRP A 718 30.36 -11.06 -13.37
C TRP A 718 29.25 -10.17 -12.76
N SER A 719 29.52 -8.90 -12.45
CA SER A 719 28.53 -7.98 -11.85
C SER A 719 27.84 -7.03 -12.85
N ALA A 720 28.53 -6.62 -13.92
CA ALA A 720 28.09 -5.52 -14.78
C ALA A 720 28.14 -5.79 -16.30
N GLU A 721 28.79 -6.86 -16.76
CA GLU A 721 28.71 -7.27 -18.17
C GLU A 721 27.51 -8.19 -18.38
N ASP A 722 26.47 -7.69 -19.04
CA ASP A 722 25.18 -8.37 -19.28
C ASP A 722 25.32 -9.82 -19.76
N GLU A 723 26.33 -10.09 -20.61
CA GLU A 723 26.61 -11.42 -21.15
C GLU A 723 26.97 -12.48 -20.09
N TYR A 724 27.52 -12.08 -18.94
CA TYR A 724 27.94 -13.00 -17.87
C TYR A 724 27.07 -12.85 -16.62
N ALA A 725 26.70 -11.62 -16.25
CA ALA A 725 25.85 -11.34 -15.09
C ALA A 725 24.46 -11.99 -15.20
N THR A 726 23.98 -12.28 -16.43
CA THR A 726 22.77 -13.08 -16.71
C THR A 726 22.71 -14.41 -15.94
N PHE A 727 23.85 -15.09 -15.75
CA PHE A 727 23.93 -16.40 -15.09
C PHE A 727 24.15 -16.33 -13.57
N VAL A 728 24.45 -15.15 -13.04
CA VAL A 728 24.83 -14.95 -11.63
C VAL A 728 23.60 -14.57 -10.82
N LYS A 729 23.38 -15.25 -9.69
CA LYS A 729 22.39 -14.87 -8.69
C LYS A 729 22.95 -13.79 -7.74
N THR A 730 24.18 -14.00 -7.26
CA THR A 730 24.81 -13.10 -6.28
C THR A 730 26.32 -13.01 -6.50
N VAL A 731 26.87 -11.80 -6.46
CA VAL A 731 28.32 -11.55 -6.42
C VAL A 731 28.70 -11.24 -4.98
N HIS A 732 29.57 -12.06 -4.39
CA HIS A 732 30.09 -11.91 -3.03
C HIS A 732 31.50 -11.30 -3.10
N ILE A 733 31.58 -9.98 -2.95
CA ILE A 733 32.86 -9.25 -2.99
C ILE A 733 33.46 -9.24 -1.58
N ASN A 734 34.60 -9.91 -1.43
CA ASN A 734 35.35 -9.89 -0.18
C ASN A 734 36.52 -8.90 -0.28
N LEU A 735 36.56 -7.93 0.63
CA LEU A 735 37.57 -6.88 0.67
C LEU A 735 38.30 -6.87 2.03
N PRO A 736 39.64 -6.73 2.05
CA PRO A 736 40.44 -6.72 3.29
C PRO A 736 40.37 -5.35 4.02
N LEU A 737 39.18 -4.72 4.03
CA LEU A 737 38.93 -3.42 4.64
C LEU A 737 38.46 -3.61 6.08
N ASN A 738 39.27 -3.19 7.07
CA ASN A 738 38.93 -3.34 8.50
C ASN A 738 37.54 -2.82 8.89
N TRP A 739 37.01 -1.80 8.19
CA TRP A 739 35.67 -1.26 8.48
C TRP A 739 34.52 -2.23 8.15
N LEU A 740 34.71 -3.16 7.22
CA LEU A 740 33.74 -4.22 6.91
C LEU A 740 33.71 -5.35 7.94
N LYS A 741 34.57 -5.34 8.97
CA LYS A 741 34.49 -6.34 10.06
C LYS A 741 33.14 -6.23 10.76
N GLY A 742 32.47 -7.38 10.91
CA GLY A 742 31.12 -7.49 11.47
C GLY A 742 30.00 -6.96 10.57
N LYS A 743 30.27 -6.65 9.28
CA LYS A 743 29.30 -6.00 8.38
C LYS A 743 29.23 -6.73 7.03
N ILE A 744 28.01 -6.87 6.50
CA ILE A 744 27.73 -7.21 5.10
C ILE A 744 26.94 -6.06 4.51
N ILE A 745 27.41 -5.45 3.41
CA ILE A 745 26.69 -4.40 2.70
C ILE A 745 26.08 -5.00 1.42
N VAL A 746 24.81 -4.75 1.14
CA VAL A 746 24.13 -5.21 -0.07
C VAL A 746 23.69 -4.03 -0.91
N ASP A 747 24.18 -3.94 -2.16
CA ASP A 747 23.71 -2.97 -3.14
C ASP A 747 22.42 -3.50 -3.78
N SER A 748 21.27 -2.87 -3.49
CA SER A 748 20.00 -3.30 -4.08
C SER A 748 19.91 -2.89 -5.55
N LEU A 749 19.26 -3.74 -6.34
CA LEU A 749 18.80 -3.32 -7.66
C LEU A 749 17.73 -2.23 -7.49
N GLY A 750 17.71 -1.26 -8.42
CA GLY A 750 16.90 -0.05 -8.26
C GLY A 750 15.40 -0.32 -8.29
N LEU A 751 14.67 0.24 -7.33
CA LEU A 751 13.21 0.16 -7.26
C LEU A 751 12.57 0.84 -8.49
N HIS A 752 11.45 0.28 -8.98
CA HIS A 752 10.69 0.69 -10.17
C HIS A 752 11.26 0.34 -11.55
N SER A 753 12.14 -0.66 -11.68
CA SER A 753 12.30 -1.34 -12.97
C SER A 753 11.06 -2.19 -13.31
N ASN A 754 10.53 -2.10 -14.53
CA ASN A 754 9.29 -2.77 -15.00
C ASN A 754 9.31 -4.33 -15.01
N ASN A 755 10.26 -5.00 -14.35
CA ASN A 755 10.40 -6.46 -14.38
C ASN A 755 10.07 -7.09 -13.02
N GLN A 756 9.25 -8.14 -13.03
CA GLN A 756 8.94 -9.02 -11.88
C GLN A 756 10.18 -9.48 -11.09
N ARG A 757 11.31 -9.66 -11.77
CA ARG A 757 12.57 -10.17 -11.20
C ARG A 757 13.18 -9.31 -10.10
N HIS A 758 13.09 -7.98 -10.17
CA HIS A 758 13.82 -7.11 -9.23
C HIS A 758 13.07 -6.89 -7.91
N THR A 759 11.74 -7.02 -7.90
CA THR A 759 10.92 -6.85 -6.69
C THR A 759 11.23 -7.94 -5.66
N ASN A 760 11.16 -9.22 -6.06
CA ASN A 760 11.38 -10.36 -5.17
C ASN A 760 12.81 -10.39 -4.57
N GLU A 761 13.85 -10.08 -5.37
CA GLU A 761 15.23 -9.97 -4.85
C GLU A 761 15.35 -8.82 -3.84
N THR A 762 14.76 -7.67 -4.14
CA THR A 762 14.82 -6.49 -3.26
C THR A 762 14.08 -6.72 -1.94
N GLU A 763 12.97 -7.46 -1.95
CA GLU A 763 12.24 -7.89 -0.74
C GLU A 763 13.03 -8.89 0.10
N GLN A 764 13.71 -9.88 -0.52
CA GLN A 764 14.60 -10.77 0.23
C GLN A 764 15.75 -10.00 0.91
N ILE A 765 16.24 -8.91 0.31
CA ILE A 765 17.26 -8.05 0.93
C ILE A 765 16.64 -7.21 2.06
N LEU A 766 15.44 -6.62 1.88
CA LEU A 766 14.73 -5.86 2.92
C LEU A 766 14.45 -6.70 4.16
N THR A 767 13.80 -7.85 3.97
CA THR A 767 13.40 -8.77 5.04
C THR A 767 14.59 -9.39 5.79
N SER A 768 15.80 -9.39 5.20
CA SER A 768 17.03 -9.91 5.81
C SER A 768 18.03 -8.86 6.31
N SER A 769 17.78 -7.56 6.12
CA SER A 769 18.69 -6.49 6.57
C SER A 769 18.47 -6.13 8.05
N ASP A 770 19.52 -5.78 8.78
CA ASP A 770 19.45 -5.20 10.14
C ASP A 770 19.40 -3.66 10.08
N LEU A 771 20.09 -3.06 9.10
CA LEU A 771 20.12 -1.61 8.84
C LEU A 771 19.76 -1.33 7.39
N ILE A 772 18.93 -0.32 7.19
CA ILE A 772 18.46 0.13 5.88
C ILE A 772 19.00 1.54 5.62
N LEU A 773 19.81 1.68 4.57
CA LEU A 773 20.29 2.97 4.07
C LEU A 773 19.48 3.37 2.84
N TYR A 774 18.63 4.38 2.97
CA TYR A 774 17.84 4.87 1.84
C TYR A 774 18.52 6.07 1.17
N VAL A 775 18.79 5.95 -0.13
CA VAL A 775 19.56 6.94 -0.90
C VAL A 775 18.64 7.68 -1.87
N SER A 776 18.55 8.99 -1.69
CA SER A 776 17.86 9.92 -2.60
C SER A 776 18.84 10.97 -3.13
N TYR A 777 18.50 11.66 -4.22
CA TYR A 777 19.42 12.55 -4.96
C TYR A 777 19.09 14.02 -4.71
N PHE A 778 20.08 14.91 -4.54
CA PHE A 778 19.87 16.30 -4.11
C PHE A 778 18.76 17.05 -4.87
N ASN A 779 18.77 17.03 -6.21
CA ASN A 779 17.76 17.71 -7.04
C ASN A 779 16.38 17.03 -7.07
N HIS A 780 16.27 15.81 -6.54
CA HIS A 780 15.08 14.96 -6.55
C HIS A 780 14.92 14.27 -5.19
N SER A 781 15.14 15.02 -4.10
CA SER A 781 15.15 14.45 -2.75
C SER A 781 13.74 14.13 -2.28
N PHE A 782 13.52 12.89 -1.84
CA PHE A 782 12.24 12.36 -1.37
C PHE A 782 11.12 12.45 -2.41
N THR A 783 11.27 11.68 -3.49
CA THR A 783 10.24 11.59 -4.54
C THR A 783 9.01 10.80 -4.07
N ASP A 784 7.93 10.87 -4.84
CA ASP A 784 6.68 10.15 -4.55
C ASP A 784 6.85 8.62 -4.66
N ASN A 785 7.80 8.17 -5.47
CA ASN A 785 8.27 6.78 -5.49
C ASN A 785 9.03 6.43 -4.21
N ASP A 786 9.84 7.35 -3.69
CA ASP A 786 10.53 7.19 -2.41
C ASP A 786 9.48 7.06 -1.28
N LYS A 787 8.45 7.92 -1.28
CA LYS A 787 7.33 7.87 -0.34
C LYS A 787 6.54 6.57 -0.40
N ALA A 788 6.05 6.17 -1.58
CA ALA A 788 5.27 4.95 -1.76
C ALA A 788 6.07 3.69 -1.38
N PHE A 789 7.39 3.70 -1.59
CA PHE A 789 8.26 2.62 -1.13
C PHE A 789 8.44 2.60 0.40
N ILE A 790 8.59 3.76 1.04
CA ILE A 790 8.70 3.86 2.50
C ILE A 790 7.36 3.45 3.17
N GLU A 791 6.23 3.81 2.57
CA GLU A 791 4.89 3.35 2.97
C GLU A 791 4.75 1.83 2.78
N HIS A 792 5.15 1.26 1.65
CA HIS A 792 5.18 -0.19 1.43
C HIS A 792 6.05 -0.93 2.46
N MET A 793 7.26 -0.45 2.74
CA MET A 793 8.13 -0.97 3.79
C MET A 793 7.46 -0.98 5.17
N LYS A 794 6.69 0.07 5.48
CA LYS A 794 5.94 0.21 6.73
C LYS A 794 4.75 -0.75 6.79
N ASP A 795 4.01 -0.91 5.69
CA ASP A 795 2.85 -1.81 5.58
C ASP A 795 3.23 -3.30 5.64
N MET A 796 4.41 -3.67 5.14
CA MET A 796 5.00 -4.99 5.38
C MET A 796 5.22 -5.28 6.88
N ASN A 797 5.20 -4.23 7.73
CA ASN A 797 5.22 -4.33 9.19
C ASN A 797 6.38 -5.19 9.71
N GLN A 798 7.52 -5.05 9.02
CA GLN A 798 8.69 -5.94 9.09
C GLN A 798 10.02 -5.22 9.30
N LEU A 799 10.00 -3.95 9.70
CA LEU A 799 10.95 -3.60 10.77
C LEU A 799 10.61 -4.56 11.92
N ASN A 800 11.51 -5.51 12.20
CA ASN A 800 11.62 -6.05 13.55
C ASN A 800 11.69 -4.85 14.52
N GLU A 801 11.41 -5.03 15.81
CA GLU A 801 11.64 -4.00 16.84
C GLU A 801 13.12 -3.56 16.95
N ASN A 802 13.98 -4.10 16.06
CA ASN A 802 15.43 -4.12 16.03
C ASN A 802 16.01 -3.59 14.69
N GLN A 803 15.21 -3.30 13.65
CA GLN A 803 15.73 -2.82 12.36
C GLN A 803 15.81 -1.29 12.34
N ALA A 804 16.96 -0.74 11.96
CA ALA A 804 17.17 0.70 11.85
C ALA A 804 17.06 1.21 10.40
N PHE A 805 16.66 2.47 10.25
CA PHE A 805 16.55 3.18 8.98
C PHE A 805 17.33 4.50 9.04
N LYS A 806 18.18 4.77 8.05
CA LYS A 806 18.97 6.01 7.94
C LYS A 806 18.83 6.60 6.52
N MET A 807 18.51 7.88 6.45
CA MET A 807 18.25 8.60 5.20
C MET A 807 19.50 9.29 4.67
N VAL A 808 19.77 9.18 3.38
CA VAL A 808 20.97 9.73 2.73
C VAL A 808 20.58 10.57 1.51
N ILE A 809 20.91 11.86 1.56
CA ILE A 809 20.76 12.82 0.47
C ILE A 809 22.11 12.96 -0.24
N ASN A 810 22.26 12.32 -1.39
CA ASN A 810 23.50 12.27 -2.16
C ASN A 810 23.61 13.46 -3.15
N ALA A 811 24.83 13.79 -3.55
CA ALA A 811 25.18 14.88 -4.47
C ALA A 811 24.91 16.31 -3.96
N ILE A 812 25.10 16.57 -2.66
CA ILE A 812 25.00 17.94 -2.08
C ILE A 812 26.00 18.97 -2.67
N ASP A 813 26.95 18.54 -3.51
CA ASP A 813 27.80 19.41 -4.32
C ASP A 813 27.11 20.05 -5.54
N LEU A 814 25.79 19.85 -5.69
CA LEU A 814 24.94 20.57 -6.64
C LEU A 814 24.29 21.83 -6.04
N ALA A 815 24.35 22.01 -4.72
CA ALA A 815 23.84 23.21 -4.05
C ALA A 815 24.62 24.47 -4.46
N GLU A 816 23.93 25.61 -4.64
CA GLU A 816 24.63 26.88 -4.91
C GLU A 816 25.23 27.47 -3.62
N ASN A 817 24.65 27.14 -2.47
CA ASN A 817 25.04 27.63 -1.15
C ASN A 817 24.60 26.68 -0.01
N GLU A 818 25.06 26.94 1.23
CA GLU A 818 24.71 26.14 2.42
C GLU A 818 23.23 26.27 2.85
N GLU A 819 22.54 27.37 2.52
CA GLU A 819 21.11 27.51 2.84
C GLU A 819 20.24 26.55 2.00
N ASP A 820 20.63 26.28 0.75
CA ASP A 820 20.00 25.26 -0.09
C ASP A 820 20.15 23.86 0.53
N ILE A 821 21.35 23.50 1.01
CA ILE A 821 21.60 22.20 1.65
C ILE A 821 20.71 22.04 2.88
N LYS A 822 20.64 23.09 3.72
CA LYS A 822 19.77 23.09 4.88
C LYS A 822 18.29 22.93 4.49
N ALA A 823 17.81 23.70 3.52
CA ALA A 823 16.42 23.66 3.10
C ALA A 823 16.00 22.32 2.47
N VAL A 824 16.89 21.62 1.75
CA VAL A 824 16.62 20.24 1.30
C VAL A 824 16.58 19.26 2.48
N LYS A 825 17.49 19.37 3.47
CA LYS A 825 17.45 18.52 4.68
C LYS A 825 16.17 18.72 5.50
N ASP A 826 15.79 19.98 5.73
CA ASP A 826 14.56 20.33 6.47
C ASP A 826 13.32 19.74 5.75
N TYR A 827 13.23 19.89 4.42
CA TYR A 827 12.15 19.29 3.61
C TYR A 827 12.06 17.76 3.72
N VAL A 828 13.19 17.06 3.65
CA VAL A 828 13.22 15.59 3.79
C VAL A 828 12.83 15.15 5.20
N ALA A 829 13.20 15.92 6.24
CA ALA A 829 12.77 15.65 7.61
C ALA A 829 11.25 15.75 7.76
N ASP A 830 10.64 16.82 7.24
CA ASP A 830 9.19 17.01 7.29
C ASP A 830 8.44 15.92 6.50
N ALA A 831 8.96 15.50 5.35
CA ALA A 831 8.35 14.43 4.55
C ALA A 831 8.45 13.03 5.21
N LEU A 832 9.56 12.75 5.92
CA LEU A 832 9.71 11.56 6.77
C LEU A 832 8.76 11.58 7.98
N ASN A 833 8.59 12.75 8.61
CA ASN A 833 7.65 12.94 9.71
C ASN A 833 6.19 12.67 9.28
N GLN A 834 5.79 13.05 8.05
CA GLN A 834 4.44 12.78 7.53
C GLN A 834 4.10 11.28 7.46
N VAL A 835 5.08 10.42 7.14
CA VAL A 835 4.89 8.96 7.15
C VAL A 835 5.10 8.34 8.54
N ASN A 836 5.28 9.16 9.58
CA ASN A 836 5.62 8.78 10.96
C ASN A 836 6.94 7.97 11.06
N LEU A 837 7.96 8.36 10.29
CA LEU A 837 9.29 7.72 10.32
C LEU A 837 10.35 8.72 10.77
N ASN A 838 10.75 8.67 12.04
CA ASN A 838 11.83 9.53 12.55
C ASN A 838 13.19 8.88 12.27
N SER A 839 14.09 9.56 11.55
CA SER A 839 15.38 9.01 11.12
C SER A 839 16.48 10.08 11.01
N GLU A 840 17.74 9.67 11.17
CA GLU A 840 18.92 10.51 10.89
C GLU A 840 19.04 10.81 9.38
N ILE A 841 19.36 12.07 9.03
CA ILE A 841 19.47 12.54 7.63
C ILE A 841 20.90 13.01 7.33
N PHE A 842 21.60 12.23 6.51
CA PHE A 842 22.97 12.49 6.08
C PHE A 842 22.98 13.16 4.70
N GLY A 843 23.45 14.41 4.64
CA GLY A 843 23.74 15.09 3.37
C GLY A 843 25.17 14.79 2.96
N VAL A 844 25.38 14.16 1.81
CA VAL A 844 26.68 13.58 1.42
C VAL A 844 27.02 13.84 -0.05
N SER A 845 28.31 13.96 -0.37
CA SER A 845 28.78 13.99 -1.75
C SER A 845 29.70 12.81 -2.03
N SER A 846 29.13 11.74 -2.59
CA SER A 846 29.90 10.58 -3.08
C SER A 846 31.00 11.01 -4.07
N ARG A 847 30.76 12.07 -4.85
CA ARG A 847 31.70 12.62 -5.84
C ARG A 847 32.88 13.37 -5.20
N ARG A 848 32.67 14.09 -4.08
CA ARG A 848 33.77 14.68 -3.29
C ARG A 848 34.55 13.60 -2.55
N ALA A 849 33.86 12.70 -1.86
CA ALA A 849 34.47 11.62 -1.07
C ALA A 849 35.39 10.70 -1.88
N LEU A 850 35.04 10.40 -3.14
CA LEU A 850 35.87 9.58 -4.04
C LEU A 850 37.05 10.33 -4.67
N LYS A 851 37.17 11.64 -4.47
CA LYS A 851 38.30 12.46 -4.93
C LYS A 851 39.22 12.86 -3.78
N ASP A 852 38.62 13.37 -2.69
CA ASP A 852 39.32 13.96 -1.54
C ASP A 852 38.65 13.50 -0.23
N HIS A 853 37.81 14.34 0.38
CA HIS A 853 37.07 14.07 1.62
C HIS A 853 35.68 14.69 1.55
N ASP A 854 34.74 14.14 2.32
CA ASP A 854 33.39 14.66 2.50
C ASP A 854 32.95 14.37 3.94
N ASP A 855 32.71 15.41 4.73
CA ASP A 855 32.41 15.28 6.17
C ASP A 855 31.10 14.50 6.40
N GLY A 856 30.14 14.60 5.47
CA GLY A 856 28.87 13.86 5.53
C GLY A 856 29.05 12.35 5.38
N ILE A 857 29.94 11.90 4.49
CA ILE A 857 30.32 10.48 4.39
C ILE A 857 31.03 10.01 5.66
N ALA A 858 31.86 10.85 6.28
CA ALA A 858 32.52 10.51 7.55
C ALA A 858 31.50 10.34 8.69
N GLN A 859 30.54 11.26 8.83
CA GLN A 859 29.44 11.18 9.80
C GLN A 859 28.56 9.94 9.59
N LEU A 860 28.15 9.66 8.35
CA LEU A 860 27.37 8.47 8.03
C LEU A 860 28.14 7.18 8.38
N ARG A 861 29.45 7.16 8.10
CA ARG A 861 30.33 6.02 8.40
C ARG A 861 30.51 5.78 9.91
N GLU A 862 30.54 6.85 10.70
CA GLU A 862 30.58 6.81 12.17
C GLU A 862 29.24 6.34 12.76
N SER A 863 28.11 6.89 12.28
CA SER A 863 26.77 6.47 12.68
C SER A 863 26.45 5.00 12.32
N ILE A 864 26.94 4.49 11.19
CA ILE A 864 26.89 3.05 10.86
C ILE A 864 27.74 2.23 11.84
N GLN A 865 28.92 2.72 12.21
CA GLN A 865 29.80 2.02 13.15
C GLN A 865 29.18 1.96 14.55
N HIS A 866 28.55 3.04 15.01
CA HIS A 866 27.80 3.12 16.26
C HIS A 866 26.60 2.17 16.28
N PHE A 867 25.81 2.09 15.21
CA PHE A 867 24.70 1.13 15.11
C PHE A 867 25.19 -0.32 15.29
N VAL A 868 26.31 -0.66 14.65
CA VAL A 868 26.90 -2.01 14.70
C VAL A 868 27.46 -2.34 16.09
N GLU A 869 28.08 -1.38 16.77
CA GLU A 869 28.71 -1.58 18.08
C GLU A 869 27.73 -1.49 19.26
N VAL A 870 26.69 -0.64 19.16
CA VAL A 870 25.80 -0.28 20.26
C VAL A 870 24.35 -0.69 19.97
N GLU A 871 23.71 -0.07 18.98
CA GLU A 871 22.25 -0.19 18.78
C GLU A 871 21.79 -1.63 18.43
N SER A 872 22.61 -2.41 17.72
CA SER A 872 22.24 -3.76 17.26
C SER A 872 22.21 -4.84 18.36
N ASN A 873 22.69 -4.49 19.58
CA ASN A 873 22.84 -5.37 20.74
C ASN A 873 21.79 -5.12 21.84
N THR A 874 21.21 -3.92 21.89
CA THR A 874 20.37 -3.40 22.99
C THR A 874 19.26 -4.35 23.45
N ILE A 875 18.62 -5.08 22.53
CA ILE A 875 17.49 -5.98 22.87
C ILE A 875 17.97 -7.28 23.54
N LEU A 876 19.10 -7.84 23.12
CA LEU A 876 19.72 -8.98 23.81
C LEU A 876 20.26 -8.55 25.18
N GLU A 877 20.80 -7.34 25.28
CA GLU A 877 21.25 -6.74 26.53
C GLU A 877 20.10 -6.51 27.51
N GLN A 878 19.00 -5.87 27.07
CA GLN A 878 17.79 -5.70 27.88
C GLN A 878 17.21 -7.05 28.34
N GLN A 879 17.23 -8.08 27.48
CA GLN A 879 16.84 -9.44 27.85
C GLN A 879 17.74 -9.99 28.96
N MET A 880 19.07 -9.87 28.86
CA MET A 880 20.02 -10.30 29.90
C MET A 880 19.91 -9.49 31.20
N ILE A 881 19.74 -8.17 31.13
CA ILE A 881 19.52 -7.28 32.29
C ILE A 881 18.27 -7.71 33.06
N LYS A 882 17.15 -7.92 32.36
CA LYS A 882 15.90 -8.41 32.95
C LYS A 882 16.05 -9.77 33.65
N GLN A 883 16.95 -10.63 33.17
CA GLN A 883 17.27 -11.89 33.86
C GLN A 883 18.00 -11.64 35.18
N PHE A 884 19.00 -10.75 35.21
CA PHE A 884 19.69 -10.37 36.44
C PHE A 884 18.78 -9.66 37.44
N GLU A 885 17.86 -8.80 36.99
CA GLU A 885 16.86 -8.15 37.86
C GLU A 885 15.99 -9.17 38.59
N GLN A 886 15.48 -10.18 37.89
CA GLN A 886 14.67 -11.25 38.48
C GLN A 886 15.49 -12.18 39.40
N MET A 887 16.76 -12.44 39.09
CA MET A 887 17.68 -13.12 40.01
C MET A 887 17.86 -12.29 41.30
N SER A 888 18.09 -10.98 41.18
CA SER A 888 18.17 -10.03 42.31
C SER A 888 16.89 -10.00 43.16
N GLN A 889 15.72 -10.03 42.53
CA GLN A 889 14.42 -10.08 43.20
C GLN A 889 14.19 -11.42 43.92
N SER A 890 14.55 -12.54 43.29
CA SER A 890 14.48 -13.87 43.92
C SER A 890 15.44 -14.00 45.09
N PHE A 891 16.66 -13.43 44.98
CA PHE A 891 17.59 -13.36 46.10
C PHE A 891 17.01 -12.57 47.30
N ASP A 892 16.36 -11.43 47.08
CA ASP A 892 15.68 -10.70 48.16
C ASP A 892 14.60 -11.53 48.83
N GLN A 893 13.74 -12.17 48.04
CA GLN A 893 12.63 -12.98 48.55
C GLN A 893 13.15 -14.18 49.36
N MET A 894 14.18 -14.90 48.89
CA MET A 894 14.83 -15.95 49.66
C MET A 894 15.46 -15.45 50.97
N ILE A 895 16.07 -14.26 50.94
CA ILE A 895 16.66 -13.60 52.11
C ILE A 895 15.58 -13.18 53.13
N GLU A 896 14.40 -12.75 52.67
CA GLU A 896 13.24 -12.38 53.49
C GLU A 896 12.53 -13.61 54.06
N GLU A 897 12.29 -14.65 53.24
CA GLU A 897 11.74 -15.96 53.67
C GLU A 897 12.52 -16.51 54.87
N PHE A 898 13.85 -16.52 54.79
CA PHE A 898 14.75 -17.01 55.84
C PHE A 898 14.70 -16.18 57.12
N GLN A 899 14.52 -14.86 57.01
CA GLN A 899 14.47 -13.97 58.17
C GLN A 899 13.10 -13.95 58.86
N THR A 900 12.03 -14.18 58.11
CA THR A 900 10.67 -13.88 58.56
C THR A 900 9.96 -15.09 59.15
N ASN A 901 10.05 -16.29 58.52
CA ASN A 901 9.51 -17.52 59.10
C ASN A 901 9.98 -18.83 58.40
N GLN A 902 10.49 -19.80 59.18
CA GLN A 902 10.81 -21.16 58.68
C GLN A 902 9.61 -21.92 58.07
N SER A 903 8.37 -21.54 58.41
CA SER A 903 7.19 -22.17 57.81
C SER A 903 7.03 -21.85 56.32
N LEU A 904 7.45 -20.65 55.87
CA LEU A 904 7.34 -20.24 54.46
C LEU A 904 8.30 -21.04 53.57
N ILE A 905 9.55 -21.23 54.04
CA ILE A 905 10.53 -22.10 53.38
C ILE A 905 10.00 -23.54 53.29
N SER A 906 9.37 -24.03 54.36
CA SER A 906 8.78 -25.38 54.39
C SER A 906 7.64 -25.51 53.38
N GLU A 907 6.73 -24.53 53.32
CA GLU A 907 5.61 -24.50 52.36
C GLU A 907 6.10 -24.43 50.91
N ARG A 908 7.14 -23.61 50.62
CA ARG A 908 7.75 -23.55 49.29
C ARG A 908 8.46 -24.85 48.92
N GLN A 909 9.14 -25.51 49.85
CA GLN A 909 9.73 -26.83 49.60
C GLN A 909 8.68 -27.92 49.37
N GLU A 910 7.53 -27.88 50.07
CA GLU A 910 6.42 -28.81 49.81
C GLU A 910 5.81 -28.57 48.41
N LYS A 911 5.64 -27.31 48.01
CA LYS A 911 5.19 -26.96 46.65
C LYS A 911 6.19 -27.38 45.57
N LEU A 912 7.49 -27.09 45.74
CA LEU A 912 8.51 -27.55 44.78
C LEU A 912 8.53 -29.07 44.64
N LYS A 913 8.40 -29.82 45.75
CA LYS A 913 8.29 -31.29 45.74
C LYS A 913 6.99 -31.79 45.10
N SER A 914 5.87 -31.07 45.22
CA SER A 914 4.64 -31.46 44.50
C SER A 914 4.77 -31.21 43.00
N TYR A 915 5.44 -30.11 42.61
CA TYR A 915 5.72 -29.81 41.20
C TYR A 915 6.75 -30.77 40.60
N GLN A 916 7.71 -31.32 41.37
CA GLN A 916 8.86 -32.13 40.90
C GLN A 916 8.51 -33.34 40.01
N HIS A 917 7.24 -33.79 39.99
CA HIS A 917 6.77 -34.92 39.17
C HIS A 917 5.56 -34.57 38.28
N GLU A 918 5.25 -33.28 38.13
CA GLU A 918 4.16 -32.76 37.29
C GLU A 918 4.74 -32.20 35.99
N GLN A 919 4.11 -32.49 34.85
CA GLN A 919 4.40 -31.83 33.56
C GLN A 919 3.60 -30.53 33.49
N ARG A 920 4.27 -29.38 33.45
CA ARG A 920 3.63 -28.05 33.59
C ARG A 920 3.26 -27.47 32.22
N LEU A 921 4.14 -27.67 31.26
CA LEU A 921 3.93 -27.37 29.85
C LEU A 921 3.23 -28.57 29.18
N SER A 922 1.90 -28.52 29.14
CA SER A 922 1.08 -29.58 28.54
C SER A 922 0.89 -29.39 27.03
N ASN A 923 0.85 -30.47 26.26
CA ASN A 923 0.56 -30.42 24.82
C ASN A 923 -0.80 -29.75 24.51
N GLN A 924 -1.71 -29.64 25.47
CA GLN A 924 -2.96 -28.91 25.30
C GLN A 924 -2.73 -27.42 24.96
N LEU A 925 -1.69 -26.78 25.52
CA LEU A 925 -1.34 -25.38 25.21
C LEU A 925 -0.90 -25.21 23.74
N LEU A 926 -0.16 -26.19 23.22
CA LEU A 926 0.24 -26.25 21.81
C LEU A 926 -0.97 -26.47 20.90
N MET A 927 -1.83 -27.46 21.20
CA MET A 927 -3.04 -27.74 20.42
C MET A 927 -4.03 -26.56 20.42
N THR A 928 -4.16 -25.85 21.54
CA THR A 928 -4.96 -24.61 21.62
C THR A 928 -4.36 -23.51 20.73
N SER A 929 -3.04 -23.34 20.72
CA SER A 929 -2.36 -22.37 19.85
C SER A 929 -2.48 -22.73 18.37
N GLU A 930 -2.35 -24.01 18.02
CA GLU A 930 -2.57 -24.56 16.68
C GLU A 930 -4.01 -24.30 16.21
N GLN A 931 -5.01 -24.56 17.07
CA GLN A 931 -6.44 -24.37 16.73
C GLN A 931 -6.79 -22.89 16.53
N HIS A 932 -6.36 -21.98 17.41
CA HIS A 932 -6.62 -20.55 17.24
C HIS A 932 -5.95 -20.01 15.96
N THR A 933 -4.71 -20.43 15.69
CA THR A 933 -4.00 -20.02 14.47
C THR A 933 -4.64 -20.62 13.21
N SER A 934 -5.16 -21.84 13.28
CA SER A 934 -5.91 -22.45 12.17
C SER A 934 -7.24 -21.73 11.89
N ASN A 935 -7.92 -21.25 12.94
CA ASN A 935 -9.10 -20.39 12.78
C ASN A 935 -8.73 -19.06 12.11
N GLU A 936 -7.60 -18.43 12.48
CA GLU A 936 -7.08 -17.21 11.84
C GLU A 936 -6.77 -17.42 10.35
N VAL A 937 -6.26 -18.60 9.94
CA VAL A 937 -6.05 -18.94 8.51
C VAL A 937 -7.38 -18.92 7.74
N GLU A 938 -8.46 -19.49 8.28
CA GLU A 938 -9.77 -19.51 7.64
C GLU A 938 -10.34 -18.09 7.48
N ASP A 939 -10.24 -17.26 8.53
CA ASP A 939 -10.66 -15.85 8.51
C ASP A 939 -9.86 -15.04 7.46
N GLN A 940 -8.53 -15.18 7.44
CA GLN A 940 -7.67 -14.46 6.48
C GLN A 940 -7.95 -14.86 5.02
N ILE A 941 -8.16 -16.16 4.74
CA ILE A 941 -8.49 -16.65 3.39
C ILE A 941 -9.89 -16.16 2.95
N TYR A 942 -10.85 -16.13 3.86
CA TYR A 942 -12.18 -15.55 3.61
C TYR A 942 -12.07 -14.06 3.23
N HIS A 943 -11.34 -13.27 4.02
CA HIS A 943 -11.13 -11.85 3.76
C HIS A 943 -10.33 -11.59 2.46
N LEU A 944 -9.33 -12.41 2.13
CA LEU A 944 -8.60 -12.32 0.86
C LEU A 944 -9.55 -12.48 -0.34
N ASN A 945 -10.38 -13.54 -0.35
CA ASN A 945 -11.34 -13.78 -1.43
C ASN A 945 -12.33 -12.60 -1.62
N GLY A 946 -12.71 -11.95 -0.52
CA GLY A 946 -13.49 -10.70 -0.54
C GLY A 946 -12.75 -9.53 -1.18
N ARG A 947 -11.51 -9.25 -0.75
CA ARG A 947 -10.67 -8.15 -1.32
C ARG A 947 -10.40 -8.33 -2.80
N LEU A 948 -10.04 -9.55 -3.22
CA LEU A 948 -9.73 -9.86 -4.62
C LEU A 948 -10.91 -9.57 -5.55
N LYS A 949 -12.16 -9.81 -5.10
CA LYS A 949 -13.35 -9.53 -5.92
C LYS A 949 -13.49 -8.05 -6.30
N LEU A 950 -13.11 -7.15 -5.41
CA LEU A 950 -13.11 -5.70 -5.66
C LEU A 950 -11.90 -5.31 -6.52
N GLN A 951 -10.70 -5.65 -6.07
CA GLN A 951 -9.44 -5.25 -6.71
C GLN A 951 -9.31 -5.72 -8.17
N LEU A 952 -9.70 -6.96 -8.47
CA LEU A 952 -9.64 -7.50 -9.83
C LEU A 952 -10.50 -6.71 -10.82
N LEU A 953 -11.59 -6.07 -10.37
CA LEU A 953 -12.43 -5.27 -11.25
C LEU A 953 -11.68 -4.02 -11.76
N ASP A 954 -10.86 -3.38 -10.92
CA ASP A 954 -10.07 -2.20 -11.29
C ASP A 954 -8.83 -2.56 -12.11
N ASP A 955 -8.19 -3.68 -11.81
CA ASP A 955 -7.12 -4.22 -12.64
C ASP A 955 -7.64 -4.56 -14.06
N VAL A 956 -8.84 -5.16 -14.17
CA VAL A 956 -9.49 -5.40 -15.47
C VAL A 956 -9.79 -4.08 -16.20
N LYS A 957 -10.28 -3.04 -15.49
CA LYS A 957 -10.49 -1.71 -16.08
C LYS A 957 -9.18 -1.13 -16.63
N SER A 958 -8.07 -1.20 -15.89
CA SER A 958 -6.81 -0.57 -16.28
C SER A 958 -6.23 -1.15 -17.58
N VAL A 959 -6.26 -2.49 -17.72
CA VAL A 959 -5.65 -3.21 -18.85
C VAL A 959 -6.58 -3.30 -20.05
N PHE A 960 -7.83 -3.75 -19.86
CA PHE A 960 -8.73 -4.02 -20.99
C PHE A 960 -9.41 -2.77 -21.56
N ASN A 961 -9.32 -1.60 -20.92
CA ASN A 961 -9.82 -0.35 -21.50
C ASN A 961 -8.78 0.38 -22.37
N SER A 962 -7.48 0.23 -22.08
CA SER A 962 -6.40 1.04 -22.68
C SER A 962 -5.70 0.37 -23.87
N GLN A 963 -5.58 -0.97 -23.86
CA GLN A 963 -4.75 -1.72 -24.83
C GLN A 963 -5.56 -2.38 -25.98
N MET A 964 -6.87 -2.61 -25.80
CA MET A 964 -7.76 -3.39 -26.68
C MET A 964 -8.13 -2.77 -28.05
N THR A 965 -7.46 -1.70 -28.49
CA THR A 965 -7.86 -0.97 -29.72
C THR A 965 -6.75 -0.69 -30.73
N GLN A 966 -5.49 -0.93 -30.39
CA GLN A 966 -4.32 -0.41 -31.09
C GLN A 966 -3.86 -1.25 -32.30
N ASN A 967 -4.21 -2.54 -32.34
CA ASN A 967 -3.75 -3.50 -33.33
C ASN A 967 -4.85 -3.95 -34.32
N LYS A 968 -4.42 -4.64 -35.39
CA LYS A 968 -5.31 -5.15 -36.46
C LYS A 968 -5.90 -6.52 -36.17
N ASP A 969 -5.21 -7.39 -35.44
CA ASP A 969 -5.75 -8.68 -34.99
C ASP A 969 -6.23 -8.58 -33.53
N PHE A 970 -7.53 -8.75 -33.34
CA PHE A 970 -8.19 -8.65 -32.05
C PHE A 970 -7.99 -9.90 -31.16
N ASN A 971 -7.57 -11.03 -31.72
CA ASN A 971 -7.23 -12.22 -30.92
C ASN A 971 -5.82 -12.11 -30.32
N GLU A 972 -4.87 -11.50 -31.04
CA GLU A 972 -3.55 -11.16 -30.49
C GLU A 972 -3.68 -10.11 -29.37
N GLU A 973 -4.50 -9.06 -29.59
CA GLU A 973 -4.85 -8.07 -28.55
C GLU A 973 -5.35 -8.76 -27.26
N LYS A 974 -6.26 -9.74 -27.38
CA LYS A 974 -6.80 -10.46 -26.20
C LYS A 974 -5.70 -11.16 -25.41
N LYS A 975 -4.76 -11.82 -26.09
CA LYS A 975 -3.70 -12.57 -25.42
C LYS A 975 -2.70 -11.64 -24.75
N LEU A 976 -2.33 -10.53 -25.41
CA LEU A 976 -1.50 -9.48 -24.81
C LEU A 976 -2.16 -8.90 -23.54
N SER A 977 -3.41 -8.43 -23.61
CA SER A 977 -4.08 -7.85 -22.44
C SER A 977 -4.30 -8.89 -21.33
N SER A 978 -4.63 -10.14 -21.64
CA SER A 978 -4.66 -11.20 -20.63
C SER A 978 -3.31 -11.42 -19.97
N LYS A 979 -2.20 -11.39 -20.71
CA LYS A 979 -0.85 -11.51 -20.13
C LYS A 979 -0.50 -10.32 -19.23
N THR A 980 -0.66 -9.08 -19.72
CA THR A 980 -0.45 -7.86 -18.92
C THR A 980 -1.25 -7.87 -17.61
N PHE A 981 -2.52 -8.27 -17.68
CA PHE A 981 -3.39 -8.39 -16.51
C PHE A 981 -2.91 -9.49 -15.56
N LEU A 982 -2.61 -10.69 -16.06
CA LEU A 982 -2.09 -11.79 -15.25
C LEU A 982 -0.76 -11.41 -14.58
N ASP A 983 0.15 -10.73 -15.27
CA ASP A 983 1.44 -10.31 -14.72
C ASP A 983 1.30 -9.31 -13.58
N GLN A 984 0.35 -8.38 -13.67
CA GLN A 984 0.02 -7.44 -12.60
C GLN A 984 -0.61 -8.12 -11.39
N ILE A 985 -1.59 -9.01 -11.61
CA ILE A 985 -2.26 -9.67 -10.48
C ILE A 985 -1.37 -10.74 -9.83
N HIS A 986 -0.58 -11.52 -10.58
CA HIS A 986 0.30 -12.54 -10.01
C HIS A 986 1.37 -11.95 -9.09
N GLN A 987 1.92 -10.77 -9.43
CA GLN A 987 2.77 -10.02 -8.51
C GLN A 987 2.05 -9.75 -7.20
N ARG A 988 0.89 -9.09 -7.24
CA ARG A 988 0.13 -8.71 -6.03
C ARG A 988 -0.32 -9.94 -5.23
N LEU A 989 -0.72 -11.02 -5.89
CA LEU A 989 -1.15 -12.27 -5.28
C LEU A 989 -0.01 -13.00 -4.56
N TYR A 990 1.21 -12.97 -5.12
CA TYR A 990 2.40 -13.50 -4.45
C TYR A 990 2.77 -12.68 -3.20
N LEU A 991 2.66 -11.34 -3.28
CA LEU A 991 2.85 -10.46 -2.13
C LEU A 991 1.83 -10.71 -1.01
N GLU A 992 0.54 -10.82 -1.36
CA GLU A 992 -0.52 -11.18 -0.40
C GLU A 992 -0.25 -12.56 0.24
N GLN A 993 0.20 -13.57 -0.53
CA GLN A 993 0.64 -14.86 0.01
C GLN A 993 1.78 -14.69 1.04
N SER A 994 2.84 -13.96 0.70
CA SER A 994 3.98 -13.75 1.60
C SER A 994 3.57 -13.00 2.89
N LEU A 995 2.75 -11.96 2.77
CA LEU A 995 2.20 -11.22 3.90
C LEU A 995 1.31 -12.08 4.80
N LEU A 996 0.51 -12.99 4.22
CA LEU A 996 -0.31 -13.93 4.97
C LEU A 996 0.53 -14.91 5.79
N VAL A 997 1.58 -15.49 5.21
CA VAL A 997 2.51 -16.38 5.92
C VAL A 997 3.13 -15.68 7.13
N GLU A 998 3.57 -14.43 6.96
CA GLU A 998 4.15 -13.63 8.05
C GLU A 998 3.15 -13.28 9.14
N ARG A 999 1.91 -12.90 8.79
CA ARG A 999 0.83 -12.63 9.75
C ARG A 999 0.50 -13.88 10.57
N ILE A 1000 0.35 -15.04 9.92
CA ILE A 1000 0.08 -16.33 10.58
C ILE A 1000 1.23 -16.73 11.51
N LYS A 1001 2.48 -16.57 11.08
CA LYS A 1001 3.67 -16.83 11.90
C LYS A 1001 3.75 -15.91 13.13
N LYS A 1002 3.47 -14.61 12.99
CA LYS A 1002 3.44 -13.64 14.10
C LYS A 1002 2.30 -13.94 15.06
N TYR A 1003 1.11 -14.27 14.54
CA TYR A 1003 -0.05 -14.67 15.34
C TYR A 1003 0.24 -15.93 16.17
N TYR A 1004 0.82 -16.98 15.56
CA TYR A 1004 1.16 -18.22 16.24
C TYR A 1004 2.08 -18.00 17.44
N ASN A 1005 3.21 -17.30 17.24
CA ASN A 1005 4.19 -17.05 18.30
C ASN A 1005 3.59 -16.17 19.42
N ARG A 1006 2.73 -15.18 19.08
CA ARG A 1006 1.97 -14.42 20.08
C ARG A 1006 1.03 -15.32 20.89
N GLN A 1007 0.21 -16.14 20.21
CA GLN A 1007 -0.76 -17.01 20.87
C GLN A 1007 -0.08 -17.98 21.83
N LEU A 1008 1.04 -18.59 21.39
CA LEU A 1008 1.83 -19.50 22.23
C LEU A 1008 2.36 -18.79 23.49
N ASN A 1009 2.87 -17.55 23.34
CA ASN A 1009 3.30 -16.71 24.48
C ASN A 1009 2.16 -16.35 25.45
N GLU A 1010 0.95 -16.11 24.94
CA GLU A 1010 -0.22 -15.87 25.78
C GLU A 1010 -0.66 -17.14 26.55
N GLN A 1011 -0.60 -18.32 25.93
CA GLN A 1011 -0.98 -19.59 26.57
C GLN A 1011 0.00 -20.01 27.70
N ILE A 1012 1.30 -19.74 27.56
CA ILE A 1012 2.31 -20.09 28.59
C ILE A 1012 2.37 -19.10 29.76
N ALA A 1013 1.97 -17.84 29.57
CA ALA A 1013 2.18 -16.78 30.55
C ALA A 1013 1.65 -17.10 31.97
N PRO A 1014 0.46 -17.73 32.13
CA PRO A 1014 -0.03 -18.15 33.46
C PRO A 1014 0.80 -19.26 34.11
N VAL A 1015 1.52 -20.07 33.34
CA VAL A 1015 2.41 -21.13 33.84
C VAL A 1015 3.72 -20.50 34.35
N ILE A 1016 4.32 -19.62 33.56
CA ILE A 1016 5.53 -18.86 33.93
C ILE A 1016 5.28 -18.07 35.22
N GLN A 1017 4.14 -17.40 35.34
CA GLN A 1017 3.79 -16.63 36.54
C GLN A 1017 3.75 -17.48 37.81
N LYS A 1018 3.31 -18.75 37.74
CA LYS A 1018 3.32 -19.69 38.87
C LYS A 1018 4.72 -20.19 39.20
N LEU A 1019 5.56 -20.41 38.19
CA LEU A 1019 6.93 -20.91 38.36
C LEU A 1019 7.85 -19.84 38.98
N ASN A 1020 7.71 -18.58 38.54
CA ASN A 1020 8.43 -17.45 39.14
C ASN A 1020 8.10 -17.29 40.65
N GLN A 1021 6.88 -17.60 41.10
CA GLN A 1021 6.50 -17.60 42.53
C GLN A 1021 7.20 -18.70 43.36
N LEU A 1022 7.81 -19.70 42.72
CA LEU A 1022 8.60 -20.75 43.37
C LEU A 1022 10.12 -20.52 43.23
N HIS A 1023 10.52 -19.37 42.66
CA HIS A 1023 11.87 -19.02 42.20
C HIS A 1023 12.41 -19.90 41.07
N VAL A 1024 11.54 -20.43 40.21
CA VAL A 1024 11.94 -21.09 38.96
C VAL A 1024 11.88 -20.04 37.86
N LEU A 1025 13.04 -19.59 37.36
CA LEU A 1025 13.15 -18.43 36.45
C LEU A 1025 13.33 -18.90 35.00
N ILE A 1026 12.32 -18.66 34.17
CA ILE A 1026 12.26 -19.18 32.80
C ILE A 1026 11.91 -18.05 31.82
N TYR A 1027 12.66 -17.99 30.72
CA TYR A 1027 12.53 -16.99 29.66
C TYR A 1027 12.29 -17.71 28.33
N PRO A 1028 11.04 -18.07 28.00
CA PRO A 1028 10.74 -18.70 26.73
C PRO A 1028 10.92 -17.72 25.59
N GLU A 1029 11.80 -18.06 24.65
CA GLU A 1029 12.01 -17.31 23.42
C GLU A 1029 11.50 -18.14 22.23
N PHE A 1030 10.20 -18.06 21.96
CA PHE A 1030 9.60 -18.72 20.80
C PHE A 1030 9.86 -17.88 19.54
N ASN A 1031 10.97 -18.20 18.86
CA ASN A 1031 11.37 -17.65 17.57
C ASN A 1031 11.16 -18.70 16.47
N ILE A 1032 9.97 -19.29 16.41
CA ILE A 1032 9.67 -20.43 15.53
C ILE A 1032 9.48 -19.88 14.10
N LYS A 1033 10.43 -20.22 13.22
CA LYS A 1033 10.56 -19.67 11.85
C LYS A 1033 10.91 -20.76 10.81
N PRO A 1034 10.07 -21.80 10.63
CA PRO A 1034 10.21 -22.72 9.52
C PRO A 1034 10.07 -21.95 8.20
N HIS A 1035 10.85 -22.35 7.20
CA HIS A 1035 10.72 -21.86 5.84
C HIS A 1035 9.37 -22.30 5.25
N PHE A 1036 8.59 -21.33 4.78
CA PHE A 1036 7.44 -21.58 3.91
C PHE A 1036 7.91 -21.62 2.45
N THR A 1037 7.23 -22.39 1.61
CA THR A 1037 7.64 -22.62 0.22
C THR A 1037 7.69 -21.33 -0.62
N ASP A 1038 8.73 -21.19 -1.45
CA ASP A 1038 8.87 -20.11 -2.45
C ASP A 1038 7.87 -20.23 -3.62
N THR A 1039 7.09 -21.32 -3.70
CA THR A 1039 6.11 -21.54 -4.77
C THR A 1039 4.89 -20.62 -4.62
N ALA A 1040 4.61 -19.84 -5.66
CA ALA A 1040 3.35 -19.08 -5.77
C ALA A 1040 2.15 -20.04 -5.97
N PHE A 1041 1.20 -20.05 -5.03
CA PHE A 1041 -0.03 -20.84 -5.14
C PHE A 1041 -1.07 -20.16 -6.04
N LEU A 1042 -1.14 -18.84 -5.99
CA LEU A 1042 -2.15 -18.03 -6.67
C LEU A 1042 -1.68 -17.61 -8.08
N ARG A 1043 -1.65 -18.56 -9.02
CA ARG A 1043 -1.17 -18.37 -10.40
C ARG A 1043 -2.09 -19.02 -11.46
N ILE A 1044 -2.75 -18.22 -12.27
CA ILE A 1044 -3.60 -18.66 -13.39
C ILE A 1044 -2.76 -18.91 -14.65
N ASP A 1045 -3.05 -19.97 -15.41
CA ASP A 1045 -2.43 -20.17 -16.74
C ASP A 1045 -3.00 -19.19 -17.77
N ILE A 1046 -2.14 -18.64 -18.63
CA ILE A 1046 -2.55 -17.69 -19.68
C ILE A 1046 -3.60 -18.25 -20.63
N ASN A 1047 -3.55 -19.55 -20.95
CA ASN A 1047 -4.49 -20.18 -21.87
C ASN A 1047 -5.84 -20.44 -21.20
N ASP A 1048 -5.85 -20.80 -19.91
CA ASP A 1048 -7.08 -20.91 -19.12
C ASP A 1048 -7.77 -19.55 -18.98
N MET A 1049 -7.01 -18.49 -18.68
CA MET A 1049 -7.53 -17.12 -18.65
C MET A 1049 -8.10 -16.68 -20.01
N VAL A 1050 -7.36 -16.93 -21.11
CA VAL A 1050 -7.82 -16.60 -22.47
C VAL A 1050 -9.05 -17.43 -22.88
N ALA A 1051 -9.16 -18.69 -22.45
CA ALA A 1051 -10.33 -19.53 -22.67
C ALA A 1051 -11.54 -19.10 -21.84
N ALA A 1052 -11.30 -18.57 -20.64
CA ALA A 1052 -12.31 -18.02 -19.75
C ALA A 1052 -12.78 -16.60 -20.15
N LEU A 1053 -12.12 -15.91 -21.08
CA LEU A 1053 -12.58 -14.61 -21.56
C LEU A 1053 -14.02 -14.69 -22.13
N PRO A 1054 -14.89 -13.70 -21.84
CA PRO A 1054 -16.27 -13.72 -22.30
C PRO A 1054 -16.37 -13.86 -23.83
N LYS A 1055 -17.22 -14.77 -24.31
CA LYS A 1055 -17.53 -14.92 -25.75
C LYS A 1055 -18.07 -13.63 -26.38
N GLN A 1056 -18.57 -12.71 -25.56
CA GLN A 1056 -19.09 -11.40 -25.94
C GLN A 1056 -17.98 -10.35 -26.17
N LEU A 1057 -16.76 -10.60 -25.66
CA LEU A 1057 -15.58 -9.75 -25.80
C LEU A 1057 -15.22 -9.60 -27.28
N THR A 1058 -15.58 -8.45 -27.85
CA THR A 1058 -15.43 -8.10 -29.27
C THR A 1058 -15.14 -6.61 -29.40
N LYS A 1059 -14.33 -6.21 -30.40
CA LYS A 1059 -13.94 -4.81 -30.64
C LYS A 1059 -15.13 -3.83 -30.71
N ARG A 1060 -16.32 -4.30 -31.13
CA ARG A 1060 -17.56 -3.51 -31.14
C ARG A 1060 -18.27 -3.41 -29.78
N LYS A 1061 -18.19 -4.43 -28.92
CA LYS A 1061 -18.82 -4.41 -27.59
C LYS A 1061 -17.99 -3.68 -26.53
N ILE A 1062 -16.65 -3.72 -26.63
CA ILE A 1062 -15.76 -2.96 -25.73
C ILE A 1062 -15.97 -1.44 -25.89
N LEU A 1063 -16.30 -0.98 -27.10
CA LEU A 1063 -16.62 0.43 -27.40
C LEU A 1063 -18.04 0.86 -26.98
N ASN A 1064 -18.81 0.01 -26.29
CA ASN A 1064 -20.16 0.32 -25.79
C ASN A 1064 -20.17 0.25 -24.25
N PRO A 1065 -20.36 1.37 -23.53
CA PRO A 1065 -20.23 1.41 -22.07
C PRO A 1065 -21.03 0.34 -21.32
N ASN A 1066 -22.26 0.05 -21.75
CA ASN A 1066 -23.12 -0.92 -21.05
C ASN A 1066 -22.65 -2.37 -21.26
N SER A 1067 -22.21 -2.72 -22.48
CA SER A 1067 -21.60 -4.04 -22.75
C SER A 1067 -20.18 -4.16 -22.19
N GLN A 1068 -19.47 -3.04 -22.05
CA GLN A 1068 -18.12 -2.99 -21.49
C GLN A 1068 -18.14 -3.35 -20.00
N ARG A 1069 -19.06 -2.77 -19.21
CA ARG A 1069 -19.24 -3.12 -17.78
C ARG A 1069 -19.62 -4.59 -17.58
N GLU A 1070 -20.61 -5.11 -18.33
CA GLU A 1070 -20.99 -6.54 -18.32
C GLU A 1070 -19.78 -7.44 -18.60
N ILE A 1071 -18.95 -7.08 -19.58
CA ILE A 1071 -17.73 -7.82 -19.93
C ILE A 1071 -16.67 -7.74 -18.81
N GLN A 1072 -16.47 -6.58 -18.18
CA GLN A 1072 -15.51 -6.40 -17.07
C GLN A 1072 -15.90 -7.24 -15.85
N GLU A 1073 -17.18 -7.20 -15.46
CA GLU A 1073 -17.74 -7.99 -14.36
C GLU A 1073 -17.61 -9.50 -14.64
N MET A 1074 -17.86 -9.94 -15.88
CA MET A 1074 -17.63 -11.33 -16.29
C MET A 1074 -16.13 -11.72 -16.26
N ILE A 1075 -15.20 -10.86 -16.70
CA ILE A 1075 -13.76 -11.17 -16.63
C ILE A 1075 -13.32 -11.29 -15.16
N SER A 1076 -13.74 -10.38 -14.28
CA SER A 1076 -13.44 -10.46 -12.84
C SER A 1076 -14.01 -11.74 -12.22
N SER A 1077 -15.29 -12.05 -12.46
CA SER A 1077 -15.93 -13.28 -11.95
C SER A 1077 -15.23 -14.55 -12.42
N ASN A 1078 -14.83 -14.62 -13.70
CA ASN A 1078 -14.17 -15.79 -14.26
C ASN A 1078 -12.71 -15.91 -13.74
N THR A 1079 -12.05 -14.78 -13.46
CA THR A 1079 -10.72 -14.77 -12.82
C THR A 1079 -10.80 -15.33 -11.40
N LEU A 1080 -11.82 -14.93 -10.62
CA LEU A 1080 -12.07 -15.48 -9.29
C LEU A 1080 -12.39 -16.98 -9.32
N GLU A 1081 -13.16 -17.44 -10.30
CA GLU A 1081 -13.50 -18.86 -10.48
C GLU A 1081 -12.24 -19.70 -10.72
N LEU A 1082 -11.31 -19.23 -11.56
CA LEU A 1082 -10.01 -19.87 -11.77
C LEU A 1082 -9.15 -19.89 -10.49
N LEU A 1083 -9.24 -18.85 -9.65
CA LEU A 1083 -8.52 -18.76 -8.37
C LEU A 1083 -9.12 -19.64 -7.25
N GLN A 1084 -10.36 -20.14 -7.35
CA GLN A 1084 -11.02 -20.90 -6.26
C GLN A 1084 -10.21 -22.13 -5.80
N ASN A 1085 -9.69 -22.92 -6.75
CA ASN A 1085 -8.86 -24.09 -6.43
C ASN A 1085 -7.54 -23.67 -5.77
N GLN A 1086 -6.94 -22.58 -6.24
CA GLN A 1086 -5.64 -22.08 -5.79
C GLN A 1086 -5.73 -21.44 -4.39
N LEU A 1087 -6.81 -20.73 -4.09
CA LEU A 1087 -7.15 -20.29 -2.73
C LEU A 1087 -7.34 -21.49 -1.78
N SER A 1088 -7.92 -22.58 -2.28
CA SER A 1088 -8.08 -23.82 -1.50
C SER A 1088 -6.75 -24.54 -1.25
N GLU A 1089 -5.84 -24.54 -2.23
CA GLU A 1089 -4.47 -25.07 -2.10
C GLU A 1089 -3.62 -24.22 -1.14
N LEU A 1090 -3.64 -22.89 -1.29
CA LEU A 1090 -2.99 -21.95 -0.37
C LEU A 1090 -3.50 -22.15 1.07
N ARG A 1091 -4.82 -22.29 1.25
CA ARG A 1091 -5.42 -22.57 2.57
C ARG A 1091 -4.90 -23.87 3.18
N GLN A 1092 -4.82 -24.94 2.39
CA GLN A 1092 -4.27 -26.22 2.85
C GLN A 1092 -2.78 -26.11 3.20
N ALA A 1093 -2.00 -25.37 2.39
CA ALA A 1093 -0.60 -25.11 2.66
C ALA A 1093 -0.39 -24.30 3.95
N LEU A 1094 -1.20 -23.27 4.19
CA LEU A 1094 -1.16 -22.47 5.43
C LEU A 1094 -1.56 -23.30 6.66
N ILE A 1095 -2.60 -24.14 6.58
CA ILE A 1095 -2.96 -25.05 7.68
C ILE A 1095 -1.83 -26.05 7.94
N SER A 1096 -1.23 -26.63 6.89
CA SER A 1096 -0.07 -27.53 7.03
C SER A 1096 1.16 -26.81 7.61
N TYR A 1097 1.33 -25.53 7.31
CA TYR A 1097 2.36 -24.67 7.90
C TYR A 1097 2.10 -24.42 9.38
N VAL A 1098 0.86 -24.22 9.82
CA VAL A 1098 0.49 -24.10 11.25
C VAL A 1098 0.79 -25.39 12.03
N SER A 1099 0.56 -26.57 11.45
CA SER A 1099 1.02 -27.83 12.07
C SER A 1099 2.54 -27.99 12.05
N THR A 1100 3.24 -27.40 11.08
CA THR A 1100 4.71 -27.37 11.03
C THR A 1100 5.28 -26.46 12.12
N LEU A 1101 4.72 -25.25 12.30
CA LEU A 1101 4.99 -24.36 13.42
C LEU A 1101 4.80 -25.09 14.75
N THR A 1102 3.70 -25.84 14.91
CA THR A 1102 3.41 -26.59 16.14
C THR A 1102 4.38 -27.72 16.43
N LYS A 1103 4.86 -28.41 15.38
CA LYS A 1103 5.87 -29.47 15.52
C LYS A 1103 7.25 -28.93 15.89
N GLU A 1104 7.64 -27.78 15.35
CA GLU A 1104 8.87 -27.09 15.80
C GLU A 1104 8.70 -26.53 17.21
N ALA A 1105 7.54 -25.94 17.52
CA ALA A 1105 7.19 -25.49 18.86
C ALA A 1105 7.35 -26.61 19.89
N GLU A 1106 6.83 -27.81 19.63
CA GLU A 1106 6.93 -28.99 20.51
C GLU A 1106 8.38 -29.34 20.88
N THR A 1107 9.33 -29.15 19.96
CA THR A 1107 10.76 -29.40 20.24
C THR A 1107 11.29 -28.40 21.27
N THR A 1108 11.00 -27.11 21.08
CA THR A 1108 11.38 -26.05 22.02
C THR A 1108 10.61 -26.17 23.35
N PHE A 1109 9.34 -26.58 23.31
CA PHE A 1109 8.47 -26.79 24.47
C PHE A 1109 8.99 -27.91 25.38
N ASN A 1110 9.42 -29.03 24.78
CA ASN A 1110 10.02 -30.15 25.50
C ASN A 1110 11.40 -29.80 26.06
N HIS A 1111 12.22 -29.03 25.33
CA HIS A 1111 13.49 -28.53 25.88
C HIS A 1111 13.23 -27.63 27.10
N LEU A 1112 12.28 -26.70 26.97
CA LEU A 1112 11.87 -25.81 28.04
C LEU A 1112 11.40 -26.59 29.28
N GLU A 1113 10.49 -27.56 29.16
CA GLU A 1113 9.99 -28.38 30.29
C GLU A 1113 11.12 -29.15 31.01
N ASN A 1114 12.13 -29.65 30.27
CA ASN A 1114 13.32 -30.26 30.89
C ASN A 1114 14.13 -29.22 31.70
N ASP A 1115 14.24 -27.99 31.21
CA ASP A 1115 14.91 -26.90 31.93
C ASP A 1115 14.14 -26.48 33.20
N ILE A 1116 12.79 -26.46 33.14
CA ILE A 1116 11.93 -26.27 34.34
C ILE A 1116 12.22 -27.36 35.37
N GLN A 1117 12.25 -28.62 34.93
CA GLN A 1117 12.48 -29.76 35.79
C GLN A 1117 13.86 -29.69 36.46
N GLN A 1118 14.90 -29.38 35.69
CA GLN A 1118 16.26 -29.27 36.22
C GLN A 1118 16.36 -28.18 37.28
N GLN A 1119 15.81 -26.97 37.04
CA GLN A 1119 15.81 -25.90 38.04
C GLN A 1119 15.04 -26.28 39.31
N ILE A 1120 13.94 -27.04 39.20
CA ILE A 1120 13.19 -27.52 40.37
C ILE A 1120 14.01 -28.55 41.15
N ASP A 1121 14.66 -29.49 40.47
CA ASP A 1121 15.53 -30.48 41.11
C ASP A 1121 16.71 -29.82 41.85
N ASP A 1122 17.33 -28.81 41.24
CA ASP A 1122 18.38 -27.98 41.87
C ASP A 1122 17.83 -27.30 43.14
N LEU A 1123 16.72 -26.55 43.05
CA LEU A 1123 16.09 -25.84 44.17
C LEU A 1123 15.59 -26.76 45.29
N VAL A 1124 15.23 -28.01 45.00
CA VAL A 1124 14.86 -29.03 45.99
C VAL A 1124 16.09 -29.64 46.66
N SER A 1125 17.23 -29.72 45.96
CA SER A 1125 18.48 -30.29 46.48
C SER A 1125 19.18 -29.39 47.50
N PHE A 1126 19.04 -28.07 47.37
CA PHE A 1126 19.68 -27.10 48.27
C PHE A 1126 18.89 -26.88 49.58
N THR A 1127 19.63 -26.88 50.68
CA THR A 1127 19.15 -26.41 51.98
C THR A 1127 19.59 -24.97 52.19
N MET A 1128 18.64 -24.05 52.43
CA MET A 1128 18.98 -22.67 52.79
C MET A 1128 19.59 -22.62 54.21
N ASP A 1129 20.91 -22.49 54.28
CA ASP A 1129 21.66 -22.30 55.51
C ASP A 1129 22.20 -20.85 55.64
N GLU A 1130 22.76 -20.52 56.81
CA GLU A 1130 23.29 -19.18 57.09
C GLU A 1130 24.42 -18.78 56.11
N THR A 1131 25.20 -19.73 55.61
CA THR A 1131 26.34 -19.45 54.72
C THR A 1131 25.88 -19.07 53.31
N LEU A 1132 24.87 -19.76 52.77
CA LEU A 1132 24.24 -19.40 51.51
C LEU A 1132 23.55 -18.04 51.62
N ILE A 1133 22.83 -17.77 52.73
CA ILE A 1133 22.14 -16.50 52.93
C ILE A 1133 23.11 -15.31 53.07
N GLU A 1134 24.27 -15.48 53.72
CA GLU A 1134 25.33 -14.46 53.73
C GLU A 1134 25.94 -14.24 52.34
N GLN A 1135 26.15 -15.32 51.57
CA GLN A 1135 26.62 -15.23 50.19
C GLN A 1135 25.62 -14.47 49.30
N LEU A 1136 24.31 -14.80 49.38
CA LEU A 1136 23.24 -14.11 48.66
C LEU A 1136 23.17 -12.63 49.02
N LYS A 1137 23.27 -12.28 50.31
CA LYS A 1137 23.33 -10.87 50.75
C LYS A 1137 24.53 -10.13 50.14
N SER A 1138 25.71 -10.75 50.14
CA SER A 1138 26.93 -10.15 49.58
C SER A 1138 26.83 -9.94 48.08
N VAL A 1139 26.44 -10.98 47.33
CA VAL A 1139 26.32 -10.95 45.87
C VAL A 1139 25.20 -10.01 45.43
N ASN A 1140 24.00 -10.13 46.00
CA ASN A 1140 22.86 -9.28 45.60
C ASN A 1140 23.13 -7.80 45.88
N SER A 1141 23.84 -7.47 46.98
CA SER A 1141 24.23 -6.07 47.26
C SER A 1141 25.15 -5.45 46.20
N LYS A 1142 25.99 -6.26 45.54
CA LYS A 1142 26.88 -5.82 44.45
C LYS A 1142 26.16 -5.83 43.10
N LEU A 1143 25.36 -6.87 42.84
CA LEU A 1143 24.55 -6.96 41.63
C LEU A 1143 23.62 -5.76 41.50
N LYS A 1144 22.93 -5.36 42.58
CA LYS A 1144 22.10 -4.14 42.65
C LYS A 1144 22.84 -2.80 42.52
N VAL A 1145 24.17 -2.81 42.55
CA VAL A 1145 25.00 -1.63 42.25
C VAL A 1145 25.41 -1.62 40.78
N LEU A 1146 25.45 -2.77 40.11
CA LEU A 1146 25.63 -2.86 38.65
C LEU A 1146 24.32 -2.70 37.88
N LEU A 1147 23.18 -3.12 38.44
CA LEU A 1147 21.84 -2.96 37.83
C LEU A 1147 21.22 -1.57 38.07
N LYS A 1148 22.04 -0.54 38.32
CA LYS A 1148 21.62 0.84 38.60
C LYS A 1148 22.48 1.83 37.84
#